data_AF-A0A8C2DER5-F1
#
_entry.id   AF-A0A8C2DER5-F1
#
_cell.length_a   1.000
_cell.length_b   1.000
_cell.length_c   1.000
_cell.angle_alpha   90.00
_cell.angle_beta   90.00
_cell.angle_gamma   90.00
#
_symmetry.space_group_name_H-M   'P 1'
#
loop_
_entity.id
_entity.type
_entity.pdbx_description
1 polymer ?
#
loop_
_entity_poly.entity_id
_entity_poly.type
_entity_poly.pdbx_seq_one_letter_code
_entity_poly.pdbx_strand_id
1 'polypeptide(L)'
;IQSSSYFLKAELNNEKKEKKKEAVKKVIAAMTVGKDVSSLFPDVVNCMQTDNLELKKLVYLYLMNYAKNQPDMAIMAVNSFVKDCEDPNPLIRALAVRTMGCIRVDKITEYLCEPLRKCLKDEDPYVRKTAAVCVAKLHDINAQMVEDQGFLDSLRDLIADSNPMVVANAVAALSEISESHPNSNLLDLNPQNINKLLTALNECTEWGQIFILDCLSNYNPKDEREAQSICERVTPRLSHANSAVVLSAVKVLMKFLELLPKDSDYYNTLLKKLSPPLVTLLSGEPEVQYVALRNINLIVQKRPEILKQEIKVFFVKYNDPIYVKLEKLDIMIRLASHANIAQVLAELKEYATEVDVDFVRKAVRAIGRCAIKVEQSAERCVSTLLDLIQTKVNYVVQEAIVVIRDIFRKYPNKYESIIATLCENLDSLDEPDARAAMIWIVGEYAERIDNADELLESFLEGFHDESTQVQLTLLTAIVKLFLKKPSETQELVQQVLSLATQDSDNPDLRDRGYIYWRLLSTDPVTAKEVVLSEKPLISEETDLIEPTLLDELICHIGSLASVYHKPPSAFVEGSHGIHRKHLPIQHGSIDTGESPVSAGPAASIDQPQVIPSQGDLLGDLLNLDLGPPVNVPQGSSMQIGAVDLLGGGLDSLVRQSVKQRWYSGDLFLWFVKVWLPAVKAKGLEISGTFSRRQGHMYMDMTFTNKALQHMTDFAIQFNKNSFGVIPTTPLPVHTPLMPSQSIDISLPLNTIGPVMKMDPLNNLQVAVKNNIDVFYFSTLIPLNVFFVEDGKMERQVFLATWKDIPNENELQYQIKECHLNAVSGKLQNNNIYTIAKRNVEGQDMLYQSLKLTNGIWILAELRIQPGNPNYTLSLKCRAPEVSQYVYQMYDAILKS
;
A
#
# COMPACT_ATOMS: atom_id res chain seq x y z
N ILE A 1 -45.52 9.11 0.24
CA ILE A 1 -44.31 9.35 1.09
C ILE A 1 -44.65 10.29 2.24
N GLN A 2 -45.06 11.54 1.97
CA GLN A 2 -45.48 12.50 3.01
C GLN A 2 -46.52 11.94 4.00
N SER A 3 -47.56 11.23 3.52
CA SER A 3 -48.62 10.64 4.35
C SER A 3 -48.11 9.71 5.45
N SER A 4 -47.03 8.95 5.21
CA SER A 4 -46.41 8.08 6.22
C SER A 4 -45.64 8.88 7.28
N SER A 5 -44.99 9.98 6.90
CA SER A 5 -44.28 10.86 7.83
C SER A 5 -45.24 11.60 8.76
N TYR A 6 -46.38 12.09 8.23
CA TYR A 6 -47.44 12.69 9.06
C TYR A 6 -48.05 11.68 10.05
N PHE A 7 -48.29 10.44 9.62
CA PHE A 7 -48.78 9.38 10.51
C PHE A 7 -47.78 9.06 11.63
N LEU A 8 -46.50 8.92 11.31
CA LEU A 8 -45.44 8.72 12.30
C LEU A 8 -45.32 9.89 13.29
N LYS A 9 -45.43 11.14 12.81
CA LYS A 9 -45.42 12.34 13.67
C LYS A 9 -46.61 12.37 14.63
N ALA A 10 -47.77 11.87 14.22
CA ALA A 10 -48.94 11.72 15.10
C ALA A 10 -48.78 10.58 16.13
N GLU A 11 -48.10 9.47 15.77
CA GLU A 11 -47.80 8.39 16.72
C GLU A 11 -46.70 8.77 17.74
N LEU A 12 -45.66 9.52 17.32
CA LEU A 12 -44.59 10.01 18.20
C LEU A 12 -45.09 11.01 19.26
N ASN A 13 -46.03 11.87 18.89
CA ASN A 13 -46.65 12.85 19.79
C ASN A 13 -47.81 12.27 20.63
N ASN A 14 -48.05 10.96 20.58
CA ASN A 14 -49.07 10.30 21.39
C ASN A 14 -48.61 10.10 22.84
N GLU A 15 -49.46 10.35 23.84
CA GLU A 15 -49.13 10.16 25.27
C GLU A 15 -48.79 8.70 25.64
N LYS A 16 -49.30 7.71 24.89
CA LYS A 16 -49.09 6.29 25.19
C LYS A 16 -47.66 5.85 24.85
N LYS A 17 -46.87 5.50 25.87
CA LYS A 17 -45.47 5.03 25.76
C LYS A 17 -45.27 3.90 24.72
N GLU A 18 -46.21 2.94 24.62
CA GLU A 18 -46.14 1.87 23.60
C GLU A 18 -46.28 2.38 22.16
N LYS A 19 -47.15 3.38 21.91
CA LYS A 19 -47.28 3.97 20.57
C LYS A 19 -46.02 4.73 20.17
N LYS A 20 -45.39 5.45 21.10
CA LYS A 20 -44.08 6.07 20.88
C LYS A 20 -43.02 5.03 20.53
N LYS A 21 -42.98 3.90 21.24
CA LYS A 21 -42.07 2.78 21.00
C LYS A 21 -42.24 2.17 19.61
N GLU A 22 -43.48 1.91 19.19
CA GLU A 22 -43.77 1.43 17.82
C GLU A 22 -43.41 2.47 16.76
N ALA A 23 -43.72 3.75 16.98
CA ALA A 23 -43.37 4.82 16.06
C ALA A 23 -41.86 4.94 15.87
N VAL A 24 -41.08 4.96 16.96
CA VAL A 24 -39.61 4.99 16.88
C VAL A 24 -39.06 3.73 16.20
N LYS A 25 -39.62 2.54 16.43
CA LYS A 25 -39.25 1.33 15.67
C LYS A 25 -39.48 1.50 14.16
N LYS A 26 -40.62 2.08 13.75
CA LYS A 26 -40.91 2.40 12.33
C LYS A 26 -39.95 3.45 11.76
N VAL A 27 -39.54 4.44 12.56
CA VAL A 27 -38.51 5.44 12.19
C VAL A 27 -37.14 4.79 12.00
N ILE A 28 -36.71 3.90 12.89
CA ILE A 28 -35.47 3.13 12.74
C ILE A 28 -35.54 2.20 11.51
N ALA A 29 -36.69 1.56 11.24
CA ALA A 29 -36.89 0.77 10.04
C ALA A 29 -36.85 1.61 8.74
N ALA A 30 -37.32 2.86 8.77
CA ALA A 30 -37.16 3.79 7.66
C ALA A 30 -35.68 4.18 7.45
N MET A 31 -34.95 4.41 8.55
CA MET A 31 -33.52 4.70 8.56
C MET A 31 -32.69 3.53 7.99
N THR A 32 -32.97 2.27 8.36
CA THR A 32 -32.26 1.10 7.80
C THR A 32 -32.56 0.86 6.31
N VAL A 33 -33.70 1.36 5.80
CA VAL A 33 -34.05 1.37 4.36
C VAL A 33 -33.46 2.61 3.64
N GLY A 34 -32.67 3.44 4.33
CA GLY A 34 -32.03 4.63 3.73
C GLY A 34 -33.00 5.78 3.43
N LYS A 35 -34.19 5.80 4.04
CA LYS A 35 -35.16 6.89 3.90
C LYS A 35 -34.85 7.99 4.90
N ASP A 36 -34.77 9.21 4.41
CA ASP A 36 -34.58 10.39 5.27
C ASP A 36 -35.77 10.56 6.22
N VAL A 37 -35.46 10.59 7.52
CA VAL A 37 -36.39 10.83 8.63
C VAL A 37 -35.93 11.99 9.52
N SER A 38 -35.06 12.88 9.00
CA SER A 38 -34.59 14.10 9.70
C SER A 38 -35.74 15.05 10.07
N SER A 39 -36.86 15.03 9.35
CA SER A 39 -38.05 15.83 9.65
C SER A 39 -38.75 15.49 10.99
N LEU A 40 -38.40 14.33 11.57
CA LEU A 40 -38.91 13.85 12.85
C LEU A 40 -37.94 14.11 14.01
N PHE A 41 -36.78 14.74 13.76
CA PHE A 41 -35.73 14.95 14.77
C PHE A 41 -36.24 15.66 16.04
N PRO A 42 -37.05 16.75 15.97
CA PRO A 42 -37.59 17.37 17.17
C PRO A 42 -38.53 16.44 17.95
N ASP A 43 -39.38 15.69 17.25
CA ASP A 43 -40.34 14.76 17.86
C ASP A 43 -39.62 13.58 18.53
N VAL A 44 -38.50 13.11 17.96
CA VAL A 44 -37.67 12.02 18.50
C VAL A 44 -36.82 12.49 19.69
N VAL A 45 -36.24 13.70 19.66
CA VAL A 45 -35.52 14.27 20.81
C VAL A 45 -36.47 14.52 21.99
N ASN A 46 -37.71 14.97 21.74
CA ASN A 46 -38.74 15.05 22.80
C ASN A 46 -39.09 13.69 23.43
N CYS A 47 -38.84 12.58 22.73
CA CYS A 47 -39.01 11.22 23.29
C CYS A 47 -37.80 10.74 24.12
N MET A 48 -36.72 11.51 24.23
CA MET A 48 -35.53 11.20 25.03
C MET A 48 -35.79 11.30 26.55
N GLN A 49 -36.70 12.18 26.96
CA GLN A 49 -37.12 12.36 28.36
C GLN A 49 -38.07 11.20 28.79
N THR A 50 -37.49 10.02 28.98
CA THR A 50 -38.20 8.79 29.34
C THR A 50 -37.31 7.84 30.14
N ASP A 51 -37.88 7.19 31.15
CA ASP A 51 -37.20 6.21 31.99
C ASP A 51 -37.06 4.83 31.31
N ASN A 52 -37.71 4.65 30.16
CA ASN A 52 -37.69 3.38 29.43
C ASN A 52 -36.37 3.23 28.64
N LEU A 53 -35.48 2.36 29.14
CA LEU A 53 -34.18 2.03 28.55
C LEU A 53 -34.27 1.62 27.07
N GLU A 54 -35.30 0.87 26.65
CA GLU A 54 -35.43 0.45 25.24
C GLU A 54 -35.73 1.66 24.34
N LEU A 55 -36.60 2.56 24.79
CA LEU A 55 -36.94 3.77 24.03
C LEU A 55 -35.74 4.73 24.00
N LYS A 56 -35.07 4.94 25.14
CA LYS A 56 -33.84 5.74 25.25
C LYS A 56 -32.75 5.20 24.30
N LYS A 57 -32.53 3.88 24.25
CA LYS A 57 -31.59 3.21 23.31
C LYS A 57 -31.94 3.42 21.83
N LEU A 58 -33.22 3.38 21.46
CA LEU A 58 -33.65 3.62 20.08
C LEU A 58 -33.50 5.09 19.67
N VAL A 59 -33.86 6.02 20.56
CA VAL A 59 -33.67 7.48 20.36
C VAL A 59 -32.19 7.82 20.21
N TYR A 60 -31.32 7.25 21.05
CA TYR A 60 -29.87 7.42 20.96
C TYR A 60 -29.30 6.88 19.63
N LEU A 61 -29.78 5.72 19.15
CA LEU A 61 -29.35 5.15 17.87
C LEU A 61 -29.74 6.07 16.68
N TYR A 62 -30.95 6.63 16.69
CA TYR A 62 -31.36 7.63 15.72
C TYR A 62 -30.46 8.87 15.78
N LEU A 63 -30.19 9.37 16.99
CA LEU A 63 -29.42 10.59 17.22
C LEU A 63 -27.95 10.45 16.78
N MET A 64 -27.28 9.32 17.02
CA MET A 64 -25.90 9.08 16.55
C MET A 64 -25.76 9.21 15.03
N ASN A 65 -26.78 8.78 14.27
CA ASN A 65 -26.75 8.81 12.81
C ASN A 65 -27.14 10.18 12.25
N TYR A 66 -28.18 10.83 12.81
CA TYR A 66 -28.70 12.09 12.29
C TYR A 66 -28.07 13.36 12.87
N ALA A 67 -27.38 13.30 14.03
CA ALA A 67 -26.76 14.48 14.64
C ALA A 67 -25.71 15.15 13.75
N LYS A 68 -25.00 14.38 12.92
CA LYS A 68 -24.05 14.94 11.92
C LYS A 68 -24.73 15.85 10.90
N ASN A 69 -25.97 15.55 10.53
CA ASN A 69 -26.71 16.30 9.52
C ASN A 69 -27.40 17.55 10.11
N GLN A 70 -27.61 17.58 11.43
CA GLN A 70 -28.31 18.67 12.14
C GLN A 70 -27.62 18.98 13.50
N PRO A 71 -26.41 19.58 13.49
CA PRO A 71 -25.64 19.80 14.72
C PRO A 71 -26.33 20.74 15.71
N ASP A 72 -27.03 21.78 15.23
CA ASP A 72 -27.72 22.74 16.11
C ASP A 72 -28.85 22.10 16.92
N MET A 73 -29.58 21.14 16.32
CA MET A 73 -30.63 20.38 17.01
C MET A 73 -30.03 19.34 17.98
N ALA A 74 -28.82 18.84 17.73
CA ALA A 74 -28.13 17.92 18.62
C ALA A 74 -27.74 18.57 19.97
N ILE A 75 -27.54 19.90 20.00
CA ILE A 75 -27.29 20.67 21.24
C ILE A 75 -28.45 20.49 22.24
N MET A 76 -29.70 20.37 21.77
CA MET A 76 -30.87 20.16 22.65
C MET A 76 -30.80 18.82 23.41
N ALA A 77 -30.10 17.82 22.87
CA ALA A 77 -29.92 16.53 23.52
C ALA A 77 -28.81 16.53 24.59
N VAL A 78 -27.86 17.47 24.57
CA VAL A 78 -26.75 17.56 25.54
C VAL A 78 -27.27 17.64 26.97
N ASN A 79 -28.25 18.52 27.22
CA ASN A 79 -28.87 18.67 28.55
C ASN A 79 -29.56 17.39 29.05
N SER A 80 -30.04 16.54 28.14
CA SER A 80 -30.61 15.24 28.49
C SER A 80 -29.52 14.21 28.74
N PHE A 81 -28.46 14.18 27.92
CA PHE A 81 -27.31 13.29 28.16
C PHE A 81 -26.59 13.60 29.48
N VAL A 82 -26.40 14.87 29.86
CA VAL A 82 -25.77 15.23 31.14
C VAL A 82 -26.59 14.70 32.33
N LYS A 83 -27.93 14.77 32.26
CA LYS A 83 -28.82 14.14 33.25
C LYS A 83 -28.70 12.62 33.23
N ASP A 84 -28.69 12.02 32.05
CA ASP A 84 -28.58 10.57 31.88
C ASP A 84 -27.20 10.02 32.32
N CYS A 85 -26.16 10.86 32.36
CA CYS A 85 -24.86 10.57 32.98
C CYS A 85 -24.88 10.61 34.52
N GLU A 86 -25.91 11.22 35.13
CA GLU A 86 -26.12 11.27 36.58
C GLU A 86 -27.26 10.33 37.04
N ASP A 87 -27.85 9.56 36.12
CA ASP A 87 -28.88 8.55 36.42
C ASP A 87 -28.34 7.46 37.39
N PRO A 88 -29.13 7.00 38.37
CA PRO A 88 -28.72 5.92 39.29
C PRO A 88 -28.36 4.60 38.59
N ASN A 89 -28.89 4.36 37.40
CA ASN A 89 -28.68 3.13 36.65
C ASN A 89 -27.36 3.18 35.84
N PRO A 90 -26.35 2.34 36.15
CA PRO A 90 -25.05 2.36 35.45
C PRO A 90 -25.17 2.04 33.95
N LEU A 91 -26.17 1.25 33.54
CA LEU A 91 -26.41 0.96 32.12
C LEU A 91 -26.86 2.20 31.35
N ILE A 92 -27.57 3.13 32.00
CA ILE A 92 -27.97 4.40 31.38
C ILE A 92 -26.78 5.35 31.33
N ARG A 93 -26.02 5.50 32.42
CA ARG A 93 -24.79 6.32 32.46
C ARG A 93 -23.81 5.91 31.35
N ALA A 94 -23.48 4.62 31.28
CA ALA A 94 -22.60 4.07 30.25
C ALA A 94 -23.16 4.29 28.83
N LEU A 95 -24.48 4.10 28.62
CA LEU A 95 -25.12 4.30 27.33
C LEU A 95 -25.11 5.79 26.89
N ALA A 96 -25.26 6.72 27.83
CA ALA A 96 -25.20 8.17 27.61
C ALA A 96 -23.79 8.60 27.21
N VAL A 97 -22.77 8.26 28.00
CA VAL A 97 -21.36 8.55 27.70
C VAL A 97 -20.94 7.95 26.35
N ARG A 98 -21.31 6.69 26.07
CA ARG A 98 -21.00 6.03 24.80
C ARG A 98 -21.65 6.67 23.59
N THR A 99 -22.86 7.20 23.75
CA THR A 99 -23.57 7.89 22.67
C THR A 99 -23.00 9.27 22.45
N MET A 100 -22.72 10.02 23.52
CA MET A 100 -22.11 11.34 23.45
C MET A 100 -20.72 11.27 22.78
N GLY A 101 -19.86 10.33 23.20
CA GLY A 101 -18.56 10.07 22.56
C GLY A 101 -18.61 9.47 21.14
N CYS A 102 -19.80 9.18 20.59
CA CYS A 102 -19.97 8.84 19.17
C CYS A 102 -20.39 10.05 18.31
N ILE A 103 -20.86 11.14 18.93
CA ILE A 103 -21.34 12.32 18.20
C ILE A 103 -20.16 13.26 17.92
N ARG A 104 -19.70 13.27 16.67
CA ARG A 104 -18.60 14.12 16.19
C ARG A 104 -19.09 15.56 15.94
N VAL A 105 -19.31 16.32 17.03
CA VAL A 105 -19.68 17.75 16.99
C VAL A 105 -18.92 18.47 18.10
N ASP A 106 -18.01 19.38 17.74
CA ASP A 106 -17.02 19.99 18.64
C ASP A 106 -17.63 20.62 19.91
N LYS A 107 -18.78 21.30 19.78
CA LYS A 107 -19.52 21.88 20.92
C LYS A 107 -19.99 20.83 21.93
N ILE A 108 -20.30 19.61 21.48
CA ILE A 108 -20.73 18.51 22.36
C ILE A 108 -19.52 17.90 23.07
N THR A 109 -18.36 17.90 22.41
CA THR A 109 -17.07 17.46 22.96
C THR A 109 -16.71 18.22 24.25
N GLU A 110 -16.90 19.54 24.30
CA GLU A 110 -16.69 20.35 25.51
C GLU A 110 -17.60 19.93 26.68
N TYR A 111 -18.85 19.58 26.41
CA TYR A 111 -19.80 19.13 27.45
C TYR A 111 -19.61 17.67 27.88
N LEU A 112 -18.86 16.86 27.12
CA LEU A 112 -18.53 15.47 27.47
C LEU A 112 -17.50 15.37 28.59
N CYS A 113 -16.59 16.33 28.68
CA CYS A 113 -15.41 16.28 29.53
C CYS A 113 -15.70 15.97 31.00
N GLU A 114 -16.57 16.76 31.65
CA GLU A 114 -16.83 16.59 33.08
C GLU A 114 -17.66 15.32 33.40
N PRO A 115 -18.72 14.97 32.64
CA PRO A 115 -19.36 13.65 32.74
C PRO A 115 -18.38 12.48 32.52
N LEU A 116 -17.48 12.56 31.54
CA LEU A 116 -16.50 11.51 31.26
C LEU A 116 -15.52 11.34 32.44
N ARG A 117 -15.05 12.43 33.03
CA ARG A 117 -14.18 12.41 34.23
C ARG A 117 -14.86 11.75 35.43
N LYS A 118 -16.15 12.03 35.65
CA LYS A 118 -16.96 11.32 36.67
C LYS A 118 -17.05 9.82 36.36
N CYS A 119 -17.35 9.45 35.11
CA CYS A 119 -17.53 8.06 34.71
C CYS A 119 -16.24 7.22 34.70
N LEU A 120 -15.05 7.83 34.56
CA LEU A 120 -13.76 7.14 34.77
C LEU A 120 -13.55 6.75 36.25
N LYS A 121 -14.21 7.44 37.18
CA LYS A 121 -14.14 7.21 38.64
C LYS A 121 -15.43 6.60 39.22
N ASP A 122 -16.31 6.07 38.36
CA ASP A 122 -17.56 5.42 38.77
C ASP A 122 -17.28 4.13 39.56
N GLU A 123 -18.17 3.73 40.47
CA GLU A 123 -18.05 2.47 41.20
C GLU A 123 -18.25 1.25 40.27
N ASP A 124 -19.08 1.39 39.24
CA ASP A 124 -19.47 0.31 38.35
C ASP A 124 -18.44 0.03 37.24
N PRO A 125 -17.93 -1.21 37.10
CA PRO A 125 -16.94 -1.57 36.08
C PRO A 125 -17.41 -1.40 34.64
N TYR A 126 -18.71 -1.53 34.35
CA TYR A 126 -19.25 -1.35 33.00
C TYR A 126 -19.22 0.13 32.59
N VAL A 127 -19.46 1.05 33.53
CA VAL A 127 -19.29 2.49 33.31
C VAL A 127 -17.82 2.84 33.09
N ARG A 128 -16.89 2.41 33.97
CA ARG A 128 -15.45 2.68 33.81
C ARG A 128 -14.88 2.13 32.50
N LYS A 129 -15.22 0.88 32.14
CA LYS A 129 -14.91 0.27 30.83
C LYS A 129 -15.40 1.14 29.67
N THR A 130 -16.64 1.63 29.75
CA THR A 130 -17.25 2.39 28.67
C THR A 130 -16.62 3.78 28.56
N ALA A 131 -16.27 4.41 29.68
CA ALA A 131 -15.54 5.66 29.72
C ALA A 131 -14.15 5.53 29.07
N ALA A 132 -13.38 4.46 29.36
CA ALA A 132 -12.10 4.19 28.71
C ALA A 132 -12.19 4.13 27.16
N VAL A 133 -13.20 3.43 26.62
CA VAL A 133 -13.47 3.39 25.16
C VAL A 133 -13.89 4.76 24.62
N CYS A 134 -14.53 5.61 25.43
CA CYS A 134 -14.91 6.96 25.02
C CYS A 134 -13.73 7.93 25.05
N VAL A 135 -12.71 7.72 25.90
CA VAL A 135 -11.45 8.48 25.85
C VAL A 135 -10.73 8.25 24.52
N ALA A 136 -10.66 7.00 24.03
CA ALA A 136 -10.09 6.70 22.70
C ALA A 136 -10.86 7.42 21.58
N LYS A 137 -12.20 7.34 21.57
CA LYS A 137 -13.02 8.04 20.57
C LYS A 137 -12.94 9.57 20.64
N LEU A 138 -12.74 10.10 21.85
CA LEU A 138 -12.54 11.53 22.07
C LEU A 138 -11.18 11.97 21.49
N HIS A 139 -10.15 11.13 21.64
CA HIS A 139 -8.83 11.33 21.04
C HIS A 139 -8.89 11.36 19.50
N ASP A 140 -9.67 10.47 18.87
CA ASP A 140 -9.92 10.48 17.41
C ASP A 140 -10.55 11.79 16.90
N ILE A 141 -11.26 12.52 17.76
CA ILE A 141 -11.95 13.78 17.42
C ILE A 141 -11.04 14.98 17.71
N ASN A 142 -10.46 15.04 18.91
CA ASN A 142 -9.58 16.13 19.33
C ASN A 142 -8.59 15.64 20.40
N ALA A 143 -7.43 15.16 19.95
CA ALA A 143 -6.35 14.68 20.82
C ALA A 143 -5.80 15.74 21.79
N GLN A 144 -5.67 17.00 21.36
CA GLN A 144 -5.14 18.10 22.18
C GLN A 144 -5.98 18.30 23.45
N MET A 145 -7.30 18.26 23.31
CA MET A 145 -8.25 18.36 24.43
C MET A 145 -8.15 17.19 25.42
N VAL A 146 -7.73 16.00 24.96
CA VAL A 146 -7.54 14.81 25.81
C VAL A 146 -6.27 14.95 26.66
N GLU A 147 -5.22 15.51 26.07
CA GLU A 147 -3.94 15.79 26.71
C GLU A 147 -4.08 16.94 27.73
N ASP A 148 -4.62 18.10 27.32
CA ASP A 148 -4.85 19.29 28.16
C ASP A 148 -5.67 19.01 29.43
N GLN A 149 -6.54 18.01 29.40
CA GLN A 149 -7.46 17.69 30.49
C GLN A 149 -7.02 16.53 31.39
N GLY A 150 -5.86 15.91 31.13
CA GLY A 150 -5.31 14.82 31.94
C GLY A 150 -6.09 13.50 31.85
N PHE A 151 -6.80 13.26 30.72
CA PHE A 151 -7.51 12.00 30.53
C PHE A 151 -6.57 10.82 30.28
N LEU A 152 -5.39 11.07 29.70
CA LEU A 152 -4.37 10.04 29.46
C LEU A 152 -3.83 9.48 30.78
N ASP A 153 -3.55 10.34 31.77
CA ASP A 153 -3.14 9.91 33.12
C ASP A 153 -4.26 9.12 33.81
N SER A 154 -5.50 9.60 33.72
CA SER A 154 -6.67 8.90 34.26
C SER A 154 -6.85 7.52 33.63
N LEU A 155 -6.55 7.36 32.34
CA LEU A 155 -6.62 6.09 31.61
C LEU A 155 -5.45 5.15 31.98
N ARG A 156 -4.27 5.72 32.24
CA ARG A 156 -3.09 5.00 32.74
C ARG A 156 -3.31 4.44 34.15
N ASP A 157 -3.97 5.18 35.02
CA ASP A 157 -4.37 4.70 36.35
C ASP A 157 -5.35 3.51 36.27
N LEU A 158 -6.23 3.47 35.27
CA LEU A 158 -7.16 2.33 35.04
C LEU A 158 -6.46 1.02 34.63
N ILE A 159 -5.18 1.03 34.25
CA ILE A 159 -4.39 -0.20 34.07
C ILE A 159 -4.24 -0.95 35.42
N ALA A 160 -4.28 -0.22 36.53
CA ALA A 160 -4.17 -0.77 37.89
C ALA A 160 -5.52 -1.13 38.53
N ASP A 161 -6.64 -1.08 37.78
CA ASP A 161 -7.97 -1.42 38.29
C ASP A 161 -8.06 -2.89 38.76
N SER A 162 -8.81 -3.10 39.83
CA SER A 162 -9.28 -4.39 40.32
C SER A 162 -10.00 -5.27 39.30
N ASN A 163 -10.68 -4.69 38.30
CA ASN A 163 -11.56 -5.42 37.39
C ASN A 163 -10.89 -5.70 36.03
N PRO A 164 -10.68 -6.98 35.64
CA PRO A 164 -10.02 -7.35 34.39
C PRO A 164 -10.69 -6.80 33.12
N MET A 165 -12.01 -6.52 33.14
CA MET A 165 -12.71 -5.95 31.99
C MET A 165 -12.39 -4.46 31.80
N VAL A 166 -12.18 -3.70 32.88
CA VAL A 166 -11.77 -2.30 32.80
C VAL A 166 -10.34 -2.22 32.29
N VAL A 167 -9.43 -2.98 32.91
CA VAL A 167 -8.03 -3.09 32.49
C VAL A 167 -7.92 -3.42 31.00
N ALA A 168 -8.61 -4.47 30.53
CA ALA A 168 -8.57 -4.86 29.11
C ALA A 168 -9.01 -3.76 28.13
N ASN A 169 -9.99 -2.93 28.50
CA ASN A 169 -10.47 -1.85 27.62
C ASN A 169 -9.64 -0.56 27.76
N ALA A 170 -9.05 -0.30 28.92
CA ALA A 170 -8.05 0.77 29.10
C ALA A 170 -6.78 0.47 28.28
N VAL A 171 -6.32 -0.78 28.32
CA VAL A 171 -5.18 -1.31 27.56
C VAL A 171 -5.41 -1.24 26.05
N ALA A 172 -6.62 -1.60 25.57
CA ALA A 172 -7.01 -1.42 24.17
C ALA A 172 -7.03 0.06 23.76
N ALA A 173 -7.64 0.93 24.57
CA ALA A 173 -7.70 2.37 24.31
C ALA A 173 -6.30 3.01 24.24
N LEU A 174 -5.40 2.67 25.18
CA LEU A 174 -4.02 3.16 25.17
C LEU A 174 -3.22 2.66 23.95
N SER A 175 -3.51 1.46 23.45
CA SER A 175 -2.86 0.93 22.24
C SER A 175 -3.25 1.73 21.01
N GLU A 176 -4.55 1.94 20.78
CA GLU A 176 -5.08 2.74 19.67
C GLU A 176 -4.53 4.18 19.69
N ILE A 177 -4.47 4.78 20.88
CA ILE A 177 -3.89 6.11 21.10
C ILE A 177 -2.38 6.11 20.78
N SER A 178 -1.64 5.06 21.18
CA SER A 178 -0.20 4.94 20.89
C SER A 178 0.10 4.76 19.40
N GLU A 179 -0.79 4.13 18.63
CA GLU A 179 -0.67 4.04 17.16
C GLU A 179 -0.98 5.39 16.48
N SER A 180 -1.81 6.24 17.11
CA SER A 180 -2.12 7.58 16.63
C SER A 180 -1.01 8.61 16.89
N HIS A 181 -0.24 8.46 17.98
CA HIS A 181 0.81 9.39 18.41
C HIS A 181 2.13 8.67 18.75
N PRO A 182 3.00 8.40 17.75
CA PRO A 182 4.24 7.62 17.94
C PRO A 182 5.32 8.31 18.80
N ASN A 183 5.19 9.61 19.09
CA ASN A 183 6.17 10.37 19.87
C ASN A 183 5.83 10.43 21.37
N SER A 184 4.65 9.95 21.79
CA SER A 184 4.23 9.94 23.19
C SER A 184 4.31 8.51 23.75
N ASN A 185 5.30 8.24 24.60
CA ASN A 185 5.47 6.98 25.32
C ASN A 185 4.40 6.81 26.42
N LEU A 186 3.12 6.76 26.04
CA LEU A 186 1.98 6.67 26.96
C LEU A 186 1.93 5.30 27.66
N LEU A 187 2.48 4.27 27.00
CA LEU A 187 2.65 2.92 27.54
C LEU A 187 4.00 2.78 28.28
N ASP A 188 4.14 3.44 29.43
CA ASP A 188 5.16 3.10 30.44
C ASP A 188 4.85 1.73 31.06
N LEU A 189 5.14 0.68 30.30
CA LEU A 189 4.96 -0.71 30.70
C LEU A 189 6.06 -1.13 31.68
N ASN A 190 5.88 -0.74 32.94
CA ASN A 190 6.69 -1.25 34.04
C ASN A 190 6.47 -2.76 34.25
N PRO A 191 7.49 -3.54 34.68
CA PRO A 191 7.33 -4.97 34.98
C PRO A 191 6.21 -5.29 35.98
N GLN A 192 5.89 -4.36 36.89
CA GLN A 192 4.74 -4.48 37.80
C GLN A 192 3.40 -4.41 37.06
N ASN A 193 3.27 -3.54 36.06
CA ASN A 193 2.07 -3.44 35.23
C ASN A 193 1.91 -4.71 34.38
N ILE A 194 3.01 -5.23 33.82
CA ILE A 194 3.02 -6.49 33.07
C ILE A 194 2.57 -7.67 33.95
N ASN A 195 3.05 -7.77 35.19
CA ASN A 195 2.58 -8.81 36.11
C ASN A 195 1.07 -8.69 36.45
N LYS A 196 0.53 -7.47 36.56
CA LYS A 196 -0.92 -7.25 36.68
C LYS A 196 -1.66 -7.69 35.41
N LEU A 197 -1.19 -7.29 34.23
CA LEU A 197 -1.77 -7.68 32.94
C LEU A 197 -1.76 -9.20 32.73
N LEU A 198 -0.67 -9.88 33.07
CA LEU A 198 -0.56 -11.35 33.01
C LEU A 198 -1.41 -12.07 34.05
N THR A 199 -1.80 -11.38 35.13
CA THR A 199 -2.76 -11.91 36.11
C THR A 199 -4.19 -11.75 35.58
N ALA A 200 -4.53 -10.55 35.07
CA ALA A 200 -5.79 -10.28 34.38
C ALA A 200 -5.99 -11.16 33.13
N LEU A 201 -4.92 -11.57 32.43
CA LEU A 201 -4.96 -12.48 31.28
C LEU A 201 -5.65 -13.82 31.60
N ASN A 202 -5.59 -14.29 32.85
CA ASN A 202 -6.23 -15.54 33.27
C ASN A 202 -7.74 -15.40 33.46
N GLU A 203 -8.21 -14.21 33.85
CA GLU A 203 -9.59 -13.94 34.29
C GLU A 203 -10.42 -13.15 33.26
N CYS A 204 -9.77 -12.51 32.28
CA CYS A 204 -10.45 -11.71 31.28
C CYS A 204 -11.05 -12.54 30.13
N THR A 205 -12.09 -11.98 29.51
CA THR A 205 -12.74 -12.51 28.30
C THR A 205 -11.75 -12.58 27.13
N GLU A 206 -12.02 -13.45 26.16
CA GLU A 206 -11.20 -13.68 24.95
C GLU A 206 -10.69 -12.39 24.28
N TRP A 207 -11.58 -11.40 24.07
CA TRP A 207 -11.24 -10.08 23.51
C TRP A 207 -10.19 -9.33 24.34
N GLY A 208 -10.31 -9.39 25.66
CA GLY A 208 -9.34 -8.79 26.58
C GLY A 208 -8.01 -9.53 26.59
N GLN A 209 -8.03 -10.86 26.40
CA GLN A 209 -6.79 -11.64 26.25
C GLN A 209 -6.03 -11.22 24.99
N ILE A 210 -6.74 -11.00 23.87
CA ILE A 210 -6.14 -10.49 22.62
C ILE A 210 -5.51 -9.12 22.85
N PHE A 211 -6.26 -8.14 23.39
CA PHE A 211 -5.71 -6.80 23.65
C PHE A 211 -4.48 -6.81 24.57
N ILE A 212 -4.47 -7.64 25.60
CA ILE A 212 -3.31 -7.81 26.49
C ILE A 212 -2.13 -8.45 25.73
N LEU A 213 -2.36 -9.49 24.93
CA LEU A 213 -1.31 -10.13 24.12
C LEU A 213 -0.73 -9.18 23.06
N ASP A 214 -1.55 -8.38 22.41
CA ASP A 214 -1.09 -7.36 21.45
C ASP A 214 -0.25 -6.28 22.13
N CYS A 215 -0.60 -5.85 23.34
CA CYS A 215 0.23 -4.96 24.15
C CYS A 215 1.57 -5.60 24.55
N LEU A 216 1.56 -6.87 24.94
CA LEU A 216 2.79 -7.62 25.22
C LEU A 216 3.64 -7.78 23.95
N SER A 217 3.03 -7.84 22.75
CA SER A 217 3.75 -7.84 21.47
C SER A 217 4.43 -6.49 21.16
N ASN A 218 3.97 -5.38 21.75
CA ASN A 218 4.63 -4.08 21.68
C ASN A 218 5.73 -3.92 22.76
N TYR A 219 5.61 -4.61 23.91
CA TYR A 219 6.65 -4.61 24.95
C TYR A 219 7.94 -5.32 24.50
N ASN A 220 9.08 -4.80 24.95
CA ASN A 220 10.40 -5.41 24.79
C ASN A 220 10.94 -5.76 26.20
N PRO A 221 10.97 -7.05 26.60
CA PRO A 221 11.56 -7.48 27.86
C PRO A 221 13.01 -7.04 28.00
N LYS A 222 13.42 -6.71 29.23
CA LYS A 222 14.80 -6.27 29.50
C LYS A 222 15.74 -7.45 29.75
N ASP A 223 15.21 -8.50 30.38
CA ASP A 223 15.97 -9.68 30.79
C ASP A 223 15.41 -10.96 30.15
N GLU A 224 16.28 -11.92 29.86
CA GLU A 224 15.89 -13.26 29.41
C GLU A 224 14.92 -13.94 30.39
N ARG A 225 15.14 -13.76 31.70
CA ARG A 225 14.31 -14.33 32.77
C ARG A 225 12.90 -13.75 32.79
N GLU A 226 12.76 -12.47 32.44
CA GLU A 226 11.45 -11.82 32.28
C GLU A 226 10.71 -12.42 31.07
N ALA A 227 11.40 -12.54 29.92
CA ALA A 227 10.86 -13.16 28.73
C ALA A 227 10.41 -14.62 28.97
N GLN A 228 11.24 -15.44 29.63
CA GLN A 228 10.88 -16.81 30.02
C GLN A 228 9.61 -16.84 30.89
N SER A 229 9.51 -16.00 31.92
CA SER A 229 8.33 -15.96 32.80
C SER A 229 7.06 -15.52 32.07
N ILE A 230 7.16 -14.59 31.12
CA ILE A 230 6.05 -14.20 30.25
C ILE A 230 5.64 -15.39 29.36
N CYS A 231 6.59 -16.06 28.71
CA CYS A 231 6.34 -17.23 27.86
C CYS A 231 5.65 -18.37 28.64
N GLU A 232 6.04 -18.63 29.89
CA GLU A 232 5.37 -19.62 30.76
C GLU A 232 3.90 -19.27 31.02
N ARG A 233 3.60 -18.00 31.29
CA ARG A 233 2.21 -17.53 31.52
C ARG A 233 1.37 -17.44 30.25
N VAL A 234 1.99 -17.23 29.09
CA VAL A 234 1.30 -17.22 27.78
C VAL A 234 1.07 -18.64 27.25
N THR A 235 1.92 -19.62 27.58
CA THR A 235 1.82 -21.01 27.09
C THR A 235 0.41 -21.63 27.25
N PRO A 236 -0.31 -21.48 28.38
CA PRO A 236 -1.68 -22.00 28.54
C PRO A 236 -2.75 -21.35 27.63
N ARG A 237 -2.42 -20.29 26.88
CA ARG A 237 -3.32 -19.67 25.89
C ARG A 237 -3.26 -20.36 24.52
N LEU A 238 -2.25 -21.20 24.29
CA LEU A 238 -2.11 -21.98 23.05
C LEU A 238 -3.22 -23.04 22.87
N SER A 239 -3.84 -23.52 23.95
CA SER A 239 -4.94 -24.48 23.92
C SER A 239 -6.33 -23.82 24.03
N HIS A 240 -6.43 -22.52 23.71
CA HIS A 240 -7.69 -21.79 23.77
C HIS A 240 -8.59 -22.11 22.58
N ALA A 241 -9.92 -22.09 22.76
CA ALA A 241 -10.88 -22.42 21.69
C ALA A 241 -10.89 -21.39 20.55
N ASN A 242 -10.79 -20.11 20.90
CA ASN A 242 -10.73 -19.01 19.93
C ASN A 242 -9.34 -18.89 19.27
N SER A 243 -9.29 -19.09 17.94
CA SER A 243 -8.09 -19.05 17.11
C SER A 243 -7.33 -17.72 17.15
N ALA A 244 -8.02 -16.58 17.35
CA ALA A 244 -7.36 -15.27 17.44
C ALA A 244 -6.49 -15.14 18.71
N VAL A 245 -6.92 -15.76 19.82
CA VAL A 245 -6.12 -15.84 21.06
C VAL A 245 -4.87 -16.70 20.82
N VAL A 246 -5.01 -17.82 20.11
CA VAL A 246 -3.88 -18.70 19.77
C VAL A 246 -2.88 -17.99 18.87
N LEU A 247 -3.31 -17.34 17.78
CA LEU A 247 -2.40 -16.60 16.89
C LEU A 247 -1.71 -15.41 17.59
N SER A 248 -2.41 -14.71 18.48
CA SER A 248 -1.83 -13.62 19.28
C SER A 248 -0.81 -14.15 20.30
N ALA A 249 -1.07 -15.31 20.91
CA ALA A 249 -0.10 -15.98 21.76
C ALA A 249 1.13 -16.45 20.96
N VAL A 250 0.94 -17.02 19.77
CA VAL A 250 2.03 -17.40 18.84
C VAL A 250 2.87 -16.19 18.46
N LYS A 251 2.26 -15.02 18.12
CA LYS A 251 2.98 -13.76 17.86
C LYS A 251 3.91 -13.38 19.01
N VAL A 252 3.39 -13.32 20.24
CA VAL A 252 4.16 -12.94 21.44
C VAL A 252 5.28 -13.95 21.71
N LEU A 253 4.99 -15.25 21.63
CA LEU A 253 5.98 -16.30 21.85
C LEU A 253 7.09 -16.26 20.78
N MET A 254 6.76 -16.09 19.50
CA MET A 254 7.74 -16.00 18.41
C MET A 254 8.66 -14.78 18.57
N LYS A 255 8.12 -13.61 18.96
CA LYS A 255 8.91 -12.41 19.25
C LYS A 255 9.92 -12.65 20.37
N PHE A 256 9.48 -13.24 21.48
CA PHE A 256 10.36 -13.47 22.63
C PHE A 256 11.31 -14.66 22.45
N LEU A 257 11.01 -15.59 21.53
CA LEU A 257 11.88 -16.72 21.19
C LEU A 257 13.25 -16.31 20.63
N GLU A 258 13.37 -15.09 20.09
CA GLU A 258 14.63 -14.56 19.55
C GLU A 258 15.54 -13.98 20.65
N LEU A 259 14.96 -13.61 21.78
CA LEU A 259 15.69 -13.14 22.96
C LEU A 259 16.22 -14.32 23.80
N LEU A 260 15.69 -15.53 23.59
CA LEU A 260 16.13 -16.75 24.27
C LEU A 260 17.34 -17.41 23.58
N PRO A 261 18.31 -17.96 24.32
CA PRO A 261 19.41 -18.72 23.76
C PRO A 261 18.91 -20.03 23.14
N LYS A 262 19.36 -20.32 21.91
CA LYS A 262 18.95 -21.48 21.10
C LYS A 262 19.26 -22.82 21.78
N ASP A 263 20.29 -22.86 22.62
CA ASP A 263 20.75 -24.05 23.33
C ASP A 263 19.96 -24.36 24.62
N SER A 264 18.98 -23.53 24.97
CA SER A 264 18.14 -23.77 26.16
C SER A 264 17.17 -24.94 25.96
N ASP A 265 17.12 -25.86 26.93
CA ASP A 265 16.10 -26.91 26.98
C ASP A 265 14.67 -26.34 26.99
N TYR A 266 14.49 -25.14 27.56
CA TYR A 266 13.22 -24.42 27.55
C TYR A 266 12.82 -24.00 26.13
N TYR A 267 13.76 -23.46 25.34
CA TYR A 267 13.55 -23.06 23.94
C TYR A 267 13.06 -24.27 23.11
N ASN A 268 13.77 -25.41 23.21
CA ASN A 268 13.39 -26.65 22.54
C ASN A 268 12.06 -27.24 23.03
N THR A 269 11.74 -27.08 24.31
CA THR A 269 10.44 -27.48 24.88
C THR A 269 9.29 -26.60 24.37
N LEU A 270 9.52 -25.30 24.20
CA LEU A 270 8.53 -24.36 23.69
C LEU A 270 8.24 -24.62 22.21
N LEU A 271 9.27 -24.84 21.37
CA LEU A 271 9.07 -25.25 19.97
C LEU A 271 8.18 -26.49 19.84
N LYS A 272 8.42 -27.53 20.66
CA LYS A 272 7.60 -28.75 20.69
C LYS A 272 6.16 -28.50 21.16
N LYS A 273 5.94 -27.53 22.06
CA LYS A 273 4.60 -27.11 22.50
C LYS A 273 3.87 -26.25 21.48
N LEU A 274 4.58 -25.63 20.53
CA LEU A 274 4.00 -24.75 19.50
C LEU A 274 3.40 -25.54 18.33
N SER A 275 3.89 -26.75 18.04
CA SER A 275 3.41 -27.58 16.92
C SER A 275 1.94 -28.00 17.05
N PRO A 276 1.49 -28.65 18.15
CA PRO A 276 0.12 -29.13 18.26
C PRO A 276 -0.96 -28.02 18.12
N PRO A 277 -0.80 -26.81 18.70
CA PRO A 277 -1.69 -25.67 18.45
C PRO A 277 -1.78 -25.26 16.97
N LEU A 278 -0.68 -25.31 16.21
CA LEU A 278 -0.72 -25.02 14.78
C LEU A 278 -1.51 -26.10 14.01
N VAL A 279 -1.39 -27.37 14.41
CA VAL A 279 -2.17 -28.49 13.86
C VAL A 279 -3.67 -28.41 14.20
N THR A 280 -4.03 -27.99 15.43
CA THR A 280 -5.45 -27.83 15.78
C THR A 280 -6.11 -26.69 15.02
N LEU A 281 -5.38 -25.61 14.73
CA LEU A 281 -5.87 -24.53 13.84
C LEU A 281 -6.17 -25.03 12.42
N LEU A 282 -5.38 -25.98 11.89
CA LEU A 282 -5.65 -26.67 10.61
C LEU A 282 -6.89 -27.58 10.64
N SER A 283 -7.47 -27.83 11.81
CA SER A 283 -8.68 -28.66 11.98
C SER A 283 -9.96 -27.82 12.16
N GLY A 284 -9.87 -26.49 12.10
CA GLY A 284 -11.00 -25.56 12.22
C GLY A 284 -11.80 -25.38 10.91
N GLU A 285 -12.57 -24.29 10.82
CA GLU A 285 -13.33 -23.91 9.62
C GLU A 285 -12.40 -23.46 8.48
N PRO A 286 -12.76 -23.62 7.18
CA PRO A 286 -11.86 -23.40 6.05
C PRO A 286 -11.19 -22.01 5.98
N GLU A 287 -11.87 -20.97 6.44
CA GLU A 287 -11.36 -19.61 6.58
C GLU A 287 -10.31 -19.48 7.69
N VAL A 288 -10.51 -20.16 8.82
CA VAL A 288 -9.55 -20.25 9.92
C VAL A 288 -8.34 -21.07 9.49
N GLN A 289 -8.55 -22.18 8.77
CA GLN A 289 -7.49 -22.99 8.19
C GLN A 289 -6.63 -22.16 7.23
N TYR A 290 -7.25 -21.36 6.34
CA TYR A 290 -6.52 -20.49 5.42
C TYR A 290 -5.68 -19.45 6.17
N VAL A 291 -6.27 -18.73 7.14
CA VAL A 291 -5.51 -17.77 7.97
C VAL A 291 -4.38 -18.47 8.73
N ALA A 292 -4.60 -19.68 9.25
CA ALA A 292 -3.58 -20.47 9.92
C ALA A 292 -2.44 -20.86 8.97
N LEU A 293 -2.75 -21.38 7.78
CA LEU A 293 -1.78 -21.76 6.75
C LEU A 293 -0.92 -20.56 6.31
N ARG A 294 -1.54 -19.39 6.07
CA ARG A 294 -0.82 -18.16 5.69
C ARG A 294 0.17 -17.71 6.77
N ASN A 295 -0.19 -17.82 8.05
CA ASN A 295 0.72 -17.55 9.18
C ASN A 295 1.77 -18.65 9.36
N ILE A 296 1.41 -19.93 9.17
CA ILE A 296 2.33 -21.07 9.22
C ILE A 296 3.39 -20.97 8.13
N ASN A 297 3.05 -20.50 6.93
CA ASN A 297 4.00 -20.25 5.84
C ASN A 297 5.13 -19.28 6.30
N LEU A 298 4.78 -18.20 7.00
CA LEU A 298 5.76 -17.28 7.61
C LEU A 298 6.58 -17.94 8.73
N ILE A 299 5.93 -18.70 9.61
CA ILE A 299 6.60 -19.42 10.71
C ILE A 299 7.60 -20.46 10.16
N VAL A 300 7.24 -21.20 9.11
CA VAL A 300 8.10 -22.20 8.45
C VAL A 300 9.28 -21.55 7.74
N GLN A 301 9.08 -20.40 7.07
CA GLN A 301 10.17 -19.64 6.46
C GLN A 301 11.20 -19.18 7.52
N LYS A 302 10.75 -18.77 8.70
CA LYS A 302 11.63 -18.31 9.78
C LYS A 302 12.24 -19.43 10.62
N ARG A 303 11.48 -20.49 10.91
CA ARG A 303 11.83 -21.61 11.80
C ARG A 303 11.30 -22.93 11.21
N PRO A 304 11.98 -23.52 10.21
CA PRO A 304 11.55 -24.76 9.56
C PRO A 304 11.58 -25.99 10.49
N GLU A 305 12.17 -25.87 11.68
CA GLU A 305 12.31 -26.94 12.67
C GLU A 305 10.97 -27.32 13.34
N ILE A 306 10.04 -26.37 13.51
CA ILE A 306 8.82 -26.56 14.31
C ILE A 306 7.96 -27.71 13.73
N LEU A 307 7.65 -27.64 12.43
CA LEU A 307 6.66 -28.51 11.78
C LEU A 307 7.27 -29.69 11.00
N LYS A 308 8.58 -29.93 11.11
CA LYS A 308 9.32 -30.92 10.30
C LYS A 308 8.80 -32.36 10.45
N GLN A 309 8.21 -32.69 11.60
CA GLN A 309 7.69 -34.03 11.89
C GLN A 309 6.22 -34.23 11.45
N GLU A 310 5.49 -33.15 11.19
CA GLU A 310 4.02 -33.17 11.09
C GLU A 310 3.51 -33.07 9.63
N ILE A 311 4.37 -33.28 8.62
CA ILE A 311 4.07 -33.04 7.20
C ILE A 311 2.71 -33.61 6.71
N LYS A 312 2.25 -34.73 7.28
CA LYS A 312 0.96 -35.37 6.95
C LYS A 312 -0.26 -34.47 7.19
N VAL A 313 -0.19 -33.47 8.06
CA VAL A 313 -1.32 -32.56 8.31
C VAL A 313 -1.57 -31.61 7.14
N PHE A 314 -0.54 -31.38 6.31
CA PHE A 314 -0.60 -30.57 5.10
C PHE A 314 -1.03 -31.35 3.86
N PHE A 315 -1.23 -32.67 3.95
CA PHE A 315 -1.77 -33.42 2.83
C PHE A 315 -3.17 -32.90 2.46
N VAL A 316 -3.41 -32.81 1.16
CA VAL A 316 -4.60 -32.20 0.59
C VAL A 316 -5.74 -33.21 0.63
N LYS A 317 -6.91 -32.77 1.10
CA LYS A 317 -8.14 -33.58 1.10
C LYS A 317 -9.02 -33.15 -0.06
N TYR A 318 -9.81 -34.08 -0.59
CA TYR A 318 -10.77 -33.81 -1.67
C TYR A 318 -11.78 -32.69 -1.32
N ASN A 319 -12.13 -32.55 -0.04
CA ASN A 319 -13.07 -31.53 0.44
C ASN A 319 -12.42 -30.19 0.80
N ASP A 320 -11.09 -30.04 0.65
CA ASP A 320 -10.41 -28.77 0.90
C ASP A 320 -10.65 -27.80 -0.29
N PRO A 321 -10.98 -26.53 -0.04
CA PRO A 321 -11.13 -25.55 -1.13
C PRO A 321 -9.79 -25.21 -1.77
N ILE A 322 -9.79 -24.85 -3.06
CA ILE A 322 -8.59 -24.63 -3.88
C ILE A 322 -7.52 -23.73 -3.21
N TYR A 323 -7.94 -22.63 -2.57
CA TYR A 323 -7.01 -21.73 -1.88
C TYR A 323 -6.33 -22.35 -0.64
N VAL A 324 -6.98 -23.31 0.03
CA VAL A 324 -6.36 -24.13 1.08
C VAL A 324 -5.43 -25.18 0.48
N LYS A 325 -5.82 -25.82 -0.64
CA LYS A 325 -4.99 -26.79 -1.36
C LYS A 325 -3.64 -26.18 -1.78
N LEU A 326 -3.67 -24.98 -2.34
CA LEU A 326 -2.49 -24.26 -2.82
C LEU A 326 -1.51 -23.90 -1.69
N GLU A 327 -1.99 -23.32 -0.58
CA GLU A 327 -1.11 -22.99 0.56
C GLU A 327 -0.53 -24.25 1.23
N LYS A 328 -1.33 -25.31 1.36
CA LYS A 328 -0.86 -26.62 1.84
C LYS A 328 0.29 -27.15 0.98
N LEU A 329 0.11 -27.10 -0.34
CA LEU A 329 1.10 -27.54 -1.33
C LEU A 329 2.40 -26.72 -1.26
N ASP A 330 2.32 -25.40 -1.17
CA ASP A 330 3.53 -24.56 -0.99
C ASP A 330 4.25 -24.85 0.34
N ILE A 331 3.52 -25.09 1.45
CA ILE A 331 4.11 -25.47 2.74
C ILE A 331 4.73 -26.88 2.68
N MET A 332 4.11 -27.84 1.99
CA MET A 332 4.67 -29.19 1.77
C MET A 332 6.04 -29.13 1.07
N ILE A 333 6.20 -28.30 0.05
CA ILE A 333 7.49 -28.08 -0.64
C ILE A 333 8.52 -27.50 0.34
N ARG A 334 8.13 -26.49 1.13
CA ARG A 334 9.03 -25.87 2.13
C ARG A 334 9.48 -26.87 3.20
N LEU A 335 8.60 -27.76 3.66
CA LEU A 335 8.90 -28.84 4.61
C LEU A 335 9.50 -30.12 3.99
N ALA A 336 9.67 -30.17 2.67
CA ALA A 336 10.28 -31.30 1.97
C ALA A 336 11.76 -31.46 2.37
N SER A 337 12.16 -32.71 2.63
CA SER A 337 13.49 -33.12 3.07
C SER A 337 13.79 -34.55 2.61
N HIS A 338 15.06 -34.96 2.63
CA HIS A 338 15.50 -36.29 2.20
C HIS A 338 14.70 -37.47 2.82
N ALA A 339 14.17 -37.32 4.04
CA ALA A 339 13.43 -38.37 4.73
C ALA A 339 11.96 -38.51 4.29
N ASN A 340 11.30 -37.41 3.88
CA ASN A 340 9.86 -37.40 3.57
C ASN A 340 9.56 -37.27 2.06
N ILE A 341 10.56 -36.95 1.23
CA ILE A 341 10.40 -36.65 -0.20
C ILE A 341 9.70 -37.77 -1.00
N ALA A 342 9.89 -39.04 -0.64
CA ALA A 342 9.23 -40.16 -1.31
C ALA A 342 7.71 -40.19 -1.08
N GLN A 343 7.24 -39.74 0.10
CA GLN A 343 5.81 -39.62 0.40
C GLN A 343 5.23 -38.38 -0.29
N VAL A 344 5.94 -37.25 -0.20
CA VAL A 344 5.53 -36.00 -0.87
C VAL A 344 5.42 -36.18 -2.38
N LEU A 345 6.37 -36.86 -3.02
CA LEU A 345 6.34 -37.09 -4.47
C LEU A 345 5.20 -38.03 -4.90
N ALA A 346 4.82 -39.00 -4.08
CA ALA A 346 3.67 -39.87 -4.35
C ALA A 346 2.36 -39.08 -4.32
N GLU A 347 2.15 -38.25 -3.29
CA GLU A 347 1.01 -37.34 -3.16
C GLU A 347 0.97 -36.32 -4.32
N LEU A 348 2.10 -35.67 -4.65
CA LEU A 348 2.17 -34.73 -5.77
C LEU A 348 1.86 -35.38 -7.13
N LYS A 349 2.21 -36.66 -7.33
CA LYS A 349 1.84 -37.40 -8.54
C LYS A 349 0.35 -37.69 -8.62
N GLU A 350 -0.32 -37.94 -7.48
CA GLU A 350 -1.78 -38.04 -7.42
C GLU A 350 -2.45 -36.69 -7.70
N TYR A 351 -1.95 -35.60 -7.09
CA TYR A 351 -2.47 -34.24 -7.29
C TYR A 351 -2.32 -33.77 -8.74
N ALA A 352 -1.26 -34.20 -9.45
CA ALA A 352 -1.08 -33.94 -10.88
C ALA A 352 -2.09 -34.68 -11.80
N THR A 353 -2.94 -35.54 -11.23
CA THR A 353 -4.04 -36.23 -11.94
C THR A 353 -5.44 -35.78 -11.50
N GLU A 354 -5.54 -34.71 -10.69
CA GLU A 354 -6.83 -34.07 -10.38
C GLU A 354 -7.42 -33.35 -11.62
N VAL A 355 -8.69 -32.90 -11.49
CA VAL A 355 -9.45 -32.24 -12.56
C VAL A 355 -9.15 -30.74 -12.68
N ASP A 356 -8.65 -30.10 -11.62
CA ASP A 356 -8.42 -28.66 -11.56
C ASP A 356 -7.07 -28.28 -12.20
N VAL A 357 -7.12 -27.56 -13.32
CA VAL A 357 -5.93 -27.25 -14.15
C VAL A 357 -4.90 -26.41 -13.38
N ASP A 358 -5.35 -25.41 -12.62
CA ASP A 358 -4.46 -24.52 -11.86
C ASP A 358 -3.75 -25.29 -10.72
N PHE A 359 -4.49 -26.14 -10.00
CA PHE A 359 -3.91 -27.00 -8.97
C PHE A 359 -2.91 -28.01 -9.55
N VAL A 360 -3.28 -28.67 -10.65
CA VAL A 360 -2.40 -29.64 -11.33
C VAL A 360 -1.10 -28.99 -11.78
N ARG A 361 -1.14 -27.81 -12.41
CA ARG A 361 0.08 -27.08 -12.81
C ARG A 361 0.93 -26.72 -11.61
N LYS A 362 0.33 -26.26 -10.51
CA LYS A 362 1.06 -25.98 -9.26
C LYS A 362 1.68 -27.24 -8.66
N ALA A 363 1.04 -28.41 -8.77
CA ALA A 363 1.63 -29.70 -8.37
C ALA A 363 2.80 -30.12 -9.28
N VAL A 364 2.71 -29.94 -10.59
CA VAL A 364 3.84 -30.19 -11.52
C VAL A 364 5.02 -29.24 -11.20
N ARG A 365 4.74 -27.95 -10.97
CA ARG A 365 5.73 -26.95 -10.50
C ARG A 365 6.38 -27.36 -9.17
N ALA A 366 5.60 -27.94 -8.25
CA ALA A 366 6.08 -28.46 -6.96
C ALA A 366 7.05 -29.63 -7.11
N ILE A 367 6.77 -30.57 -8.02
CA ILE A 367 7.70 -31.68 -8.36
C ILE A 367 9.03 -31.10 -8.89
N GLY A 368 8.96 -30.03 -9.69
CA GLY A 368 10.13 -29.27 -10.14
C GLY A 368 10.96 -28.65 -9.01
N ARG A 369 10.32 -27.89 -8.12
CA ARG A 369 10.99 -27.28 -6.95
C ARG A 369 11.64 -28.35 -6.06
N CYS A 370 10.96 -29.47 -5.83
CA CYS A 370 11.51 -30.63 -5.11
C CYS A 370 12.83 -31.16 -5.74
N ALA A 371 12.89 -31.29 -7.07
CA ALA A 371 14.11 -31.71 -7.78
C ALA A 371 15.27 -30.70 -7.63
N ILE A 372 14.97 -29.41 -7.68
CA ILE A 372 15.95 -28.32 -7.51
C ILE A 372 16.48 -28.27 -6.07
N LYS A 373 15.61 -28.53 -5.08
CA LYS A 373 15.91 -28.49 -3.64
C LYS A 373 16.70 -29.68 -3.13
N VAL A 374 16.36 -30.90 -3.59
CA VAL A 374 16.93 -32.15 -3.10
C VAL A 374 17.49 -32.95 -4.27
N GLU A 375 18.80 -32.83 -4.55
CA GLU A 375 19.46 -33.46 -5.70
C GLU A 375 19.20 -34.98 -5.79
N GLN A 376 19.23 -35.69 -4.65
CA GLN A 376 18.95 -37.14 -4.60
C GLN A 376 17.53 -37.52 -5.07
N SER A 377 16.61 -36.56 -5.11
CA SER A 377 15.24 -36.75 -5.61
C SER A 377 15.07 -36.37 -7.08
N ALA A 378 16.01 -35.62 -7.68
CA ALA A 378 15.90 -35.11 -9.04
C ALA A 378 15.62 -36.22 -10.06
N GLU A 379 16.35 -37.33 -9.99
CA GLU A 379 16.12 -38.54 -10.81
C GLU A 379 14.65 -39.03 -10.75
N ARG A 380 14.09 -39.10 -9.53
CA ARG A 380 12.72 -39.58 -9.32
C ARG A 380 11.70 -38.56 -9.81
N CYS A 381 11.92 -37.28 -9.53
CA CYS A 381 11.08 -36.19 -10.02
C CYS A 381 11.05 -36.16 -11.55
N VAL A 382 12.22 -36.29 -12.20
CA VAL A 382 12.37 -36.37 -13.65
C VAL A 382 11.63 -37.59 -14.22
N SER A 383 11.78 -38.78 -13.62
CA SER A 383 11.00 -39.96 -14.01
C SER A 383 9.49 -39.74 -13.85
N THR A 384 9.02 -39.10 -12.77
CA THR A 384 7.59 -38.81 -12.60
C THR A 384 7.07 -37.75 -13.57
N LEU A 385 7.89 -36.77 -13.97
CA LEU A 385 7.53 -35.78 -14.99
C LEU A 385 7.43 -36.45 -16.37
N LEU A 386 8.30 -37.42 -16.67
CA LEU A 386 8.23 -38.20 -17.90
C LEU A 386 6.96 -39.08 -17.94
N ASP A 387 6.61 -39.74 -16.83
CA ASP A 387 5.32 -40.46 -16.71
C ASP A 387 4.13 -39.53 -16.96
N LEU A 388 4.17 -38.30 -16.41
CA LEU A 388 3.12 -37.30 -16.58
C LEU A 388 3.04 -36.79 -18.03
N ILE A 389 4.17 -36.61 -18.71
CA ILE A 389 4.19 -36.27 -20.15
C ILE A 389 3.56 -37.39 -20.99
N GLN A 390 3.82 -38.65 -20.66
CA GLN A 390 3.22 -39.81 -21.34
C GLN A 390 1.69 -39.90 -21.20
N THR A 391 1.06 -39.18 -20.25
CA THR A 391 -0.40 -39.08 -20.19
C THR A 391 -1.02 -38.30 -21.36
N LYS A 392 -0.20 -37.52 -22.09
CA LYS A 392 -0.61 -36.67 -23.23
C LYS A 392 -1.69 -35.64 -22.90
N VAL A 393 -1.72 -35.15 -21.66
CA VAL A 393 -2.59 -34.04 -21.24
C VAL A 393 -1.85 -32.71 -21.46
N ASN A 394 -2.24 -31.95 -22.49
CA ASN A 394 -1.52 -30.76 -22.98
C ASN A 394 -1.04 -29.81 -21.86
N TYR A 395 -1.95 -29.38 -20.97
CA TYR A 395 -1.62 -28.43 -19.89
C TYR A 395 -0.66 -28.97 -18.83
N VAL A 396 -0.54 -30.31 -18.70
CA VAL A 396 0.45 -30.99 -17.84
C VAL A 396 1.80 -31.05 -18.54
N VAL A 397 1.80 -31.42 -19.83
CA VAL A 397 3.00 -31.50 -20.68
C VAL A 397 3.70 -30.14 -20.75
N GLN A 398 2.94 -29.07 -20.98
CA GLN A 398 3.43 -27.69 -21.06
C GLN A 398 4.13 -27.24 -19.78
N GLU A 399 3.47 -27.35 -18.62
CA GLU A 399 4.06 -26.98 -17.33
C GLU A 399 5.28 -27.88 -17.01
N ALA A 400 5.21 -29.17 -17.33
CA ALA A 400 6.34 -30.09 -17.16
C ALA A 400 7.56 -29.65 -17.99
N ILE A 401 7.38 -29.10 -19.19
CA ILE A 401 8.46 -28.54 -20.01
C ILE A 401 9.08 -27.29 -19.38
N VAL A 402 8.26 -26.37 -18.85
CA VAL A 402 8.73 -25.18 -18.10
C VAL A 402 9.53 -25.60 -16.85
N VAL A 403 9.10 -26.68 -16.18
CA VAL A 403 9.79 -27.28 -15.04
C VAL A 403 11.11 -27.96 -15.46
N ILE A 404 11.11 -28.78 -16.51
CA ILE A 404 12.31 -29.50 -16.98
C ILE A 404 13.38 -28.51 -17.46
N ARG A 405 13.00 -27.40 -18.11
CA ARG A 405 13.90 -26.28 -18.40
C ARG A 405 14.62 -25.80 -17.14
N ASP A 406 13.89 -25.56 -16.06
CA ASP A 406 14.47 -25.07 -14.81
C ASP A 406 15.32 -26.15 -14.13
N ILE A 407 14.97 -27.43 -14.23
CA ILE A 407 15.82 -28.56 -13.81
C ILE A 407 17.13 -28.61 -14.62
N PHE A 408 17.09 -28.45 -15.95
CA PHE A 408 18.30 -28.40 -16.79
C PHE A 408 19.19 -27.20 -16.47
N ARG A 409 18.61 -26.05 -16.10
CA ARG A 409 19.37 -24.88 -15.61
C ARG A 409 20.05 -25.11 -14.26
N LYS A 410 19.65 -26.14 -13.50
CA LYS A 410 20.28 -26.55 -12.24
C LYS A 410 21.27 -27.70 -12.42
N TYR A 411 20.95 -28.65 -13.30
CA TYR A 411 21.71 -29.86 -13.57
C TYR A 411 21.94 -30.02 -15.09
N PRO A 412 22.82 -29.18 -15.69
CA PRO A 412 23.10 -29.24 -17.13
C PRO A 412 23.71 -30.60 -17.50
N ASN A 413 23.42 -31.06 -18.73
CA ASN A 413 23.97 -32.28 -19.33
C ASN A 413 23.70 -33.62 -18.59
N LYS A 414 22.76 -33.67 -17.61
CA LYS A 414 22.43 -34.93 -16.90
C LYS A 414 21.29 -35.74 -17.53
N TYR A 415 20.23 -35.09 -18.02
CA TYR A 415 18.96 -35.74 -18.40
C TYR A 415 18.59 -35.58 -19.90
N GLU A 416 19.59 -35.50 -20.77
CA GLU A 416 19.42 -35.15 -22.18
C GLU A 416 18.58 -36.15 -22.99
N SER A 417 18.53 -37.42 -22.58
CA SER A 417 17.71 -38.45 -23.23
C SER A 417 16.22 -38.10 -23.33
N ILE A 418 15.75 -37.16 -22.51
CA ILE A 418 14.37 -36.67 -22.47
C ILE A 418 14.09 -35.67 -23.59
N ILE A 419 15.10 -34.98 -24.11
CA ILE A 419 14.95 -33.91 -25.13
C ILE A 419 14.23 -34.44 -26.38
N ALA A 420 14.54 -35.66 -26.83
CA ALA A 420 13.84 -36.30 -27.95
C ALA A 420 12.32 -36.41 -27.70
N THR A 421 11.93 -36.91 -26.52
CA THR A 421 10.52 -37.01 -26.11
C THR A 421 9.87 -35.63 -25.93
N LEU A 422 10.61 -34.59 -25.55
CA LEU A 422 10.08 -33.23 -25.53
C LEU A 422 9.79 -32.71 -26.94
N CYS A 423 10.69 -32.96 -27.89
CA CYS A 423 10.52 -32.56 -29.29
C CYS A 423 9.31 -33.27 -29.95
N GLU A 424 9.06 -34.53 -29.63
CA GLU A 424 7.85 -35.26 -30.09
C GLU A 424 6.51 -34.61 -29.66
N ASN A 425 6.52 -33.71 -28.67
CA ASN A 425 5.32 -33.07 -28.14
C ASN A 425 5.22 -31.57 -28.50
N LEU A 426 6.05 -31.08 -29.43
CA LEU A 426 6.07 -29.68 -29.90
C LEU A 426 4.68 -29.18 -30.37
N ASP A 427 3.94 -30.00 -31.12
CA ASP A 427 2.61 -29.68 -31.66
C ASP A 427 1.54 -29.40 -30.57
N SER A 428 1.81 -29.78 -29.31
CA SER A 428 0.88 -29.62 -28.17
C SER A 428 1.06 -28.31 -27.39
N LEU A 429 1.98 -27.44 -27.82
CA LEU A 429 2.33 -26.19 -27.13
C LEU A 429 1.45 -25.02 -27.61
N ASP A 430 0.53 -24.56 -26.76
CA ASP A 430 -0.21 -23.29 -26.95
C ASP A 430 0.29 -22.17 -26.01
N GLU A 431 0.79 -22.49 -24.81
CA GLU A 431 1.24 -21.46 -23.87
C GLU A 431 2.62 -20.84 -24.16
N PRO A 432 2.76 -19.51 -24.02
CA PRO A 432 4.00 -18.79 -24.33
C PRO A 432 5.16 -19.15 -23.39
N ASP A 433 4.88 -19.46 -22.12
CA ASP A 433 5.92 -19.89 -21.17
C ASP A 433 6.51 -21.26 -21.56
N ALA A 434 5.66 -22.18 -22.01
CA ALA A 434 6.06 -23.51 -22.47
C ALA A 434 6.77 -23.45 -23.83
N ARG A 435 6.29 -22.63 -24.77
CA ARG A 435 6.98 -22.33 -26.04
C ARG A 435 8.36 -21.71 -25.80
N ALA A 436 8.45 -20.67 -24.98
CA ALA A 436 9.73 -20.06 -24.61
C ALA A 436 10.66 -21.07 -23.89
N ALA A 437 10.11 -21.96 -23.06
CA ALA A 437 10.90 -23.02 -22.44
C ALA A 437 11.44 -24.04 -23.45
N MET A 438 10.64 -24.47 -24.42
CA MET A 438 11.08 -25.37 -25.49
C MET A 438 12.14 -24.72 -26.37
N ILE A 439 11.90 -23.49 -26.83
CA ILE A 439 12.85 -22.71 -27.65
C ILE A 439 14.18 -22.50 -26.91
N TRP A 440 14.14 -22.29 -25.58
CA TRP A 440 15.36 -22.26 -24.76
C TRP A 440 16.10 -23.62 -24.75
N ILE A 441 15.40 -24.75 -24.62
CA ILE A 441 16.00 -26.09 -24.65
C ILE A 441 16.64 -26.34 -26.02
N VAL A 442 15.95 -26.01 -27.12
CA VAL A 442 16.47 -26.16 -28.48
C VAL A 442 17.71 -25.29 -28.69
N GLY A 443 17.70 -24.02 -28.29
CA GLY A 443 18.87 -23.13 -28.40
C GLY A 443 20.04 -23.53 -27.50
N GLU A 444 19.79 -24.11 -26.32
CA GLU A 444 20.85 -24.58 -25.41
C GLU A 444 21.49 -25.88 -25.90
N TYR A 445 20.70 -26.82 -26.43
CA TYR A 445 21.16 -28.14 -26.89
C TYR A 445 21.25 -28.29 -28.42
N ALA A 446 21.24 -27.17 -29.17
CA ALA A 446 21.32 -27.09 -30.65
C ALA A 446 22.50 -27.83 -31.30
N GLU A 447 23.55 -28.14 -30.53
CA GLU A 447 24.73 -28.90 -30.97
C GLU A 447 24.57 -30.42 -30.81
N ARG A 448 23.49 -30.89 -30.17
CA ARG A 448 23.10 -32.31 -30.04
C ARG A 448 21.74 -32.63 -30.67
N ILE A 449 20.92 -31.61 -30.92
CA ILE A 449 19.67 -31.71 -31.69
C ILE A 449 20.03 -31.46 -33.16
N ASP A 450 19.88 -32.48 -33.98
CA ASP A 450 20.27 -32.40 -35.40
C ASP A 450 19.34 -31.44 -36.17
N ASN A 451 18.02 -31.63 -36.04
CA ASN A 451 16.94 -30.83 -36.67
C ASN A 451 16.59 -29.53 -35.93
N ALA A 452 17.54 -28.91 -35.22
CA ALA A 452 17.28 -27.71 -34.41
C ALA A 452 16.94 -26.46 -35.26
N ASP A 453 17.41 -26.44 -36.49
CA ASP A 453 17.14 -25.45 -37.53
C ASP A 453 15.69 -25.51 -38.02
N GLU A 454 15.23 -26.65 -38.52
CA GLU A 454 13.84 -26.87 -38.97
C GLU A 454 12.83 -26.50 -37.86
N LEU A 455 13.14 -26.88 -36.61
CA LEU A 455 12.30 -26.59 -35.46
C LEU A 455 12.24 -25.09 -35.14
N LEU A 456 13.36 -24.36 -35.15
CA LEU A 456 13.35 -22.92 -34.90
C LEU A 456 12.78 -22.12 -36.08
N GLU A 457 12.89 -22.62 -37.32
CA GLU A 457 12.25 -22.02 -38.49
C GLU A 457 10.72 -22.06 -38.37
N SER A 458 10.15 -23.19 -37.94
CA SER A 458 8.68 -23.30 -37.71
C SER A 458 8.15 -22.30 -36.68
N PHE A 459 8.94 -21.96 -35.64
CA PHE A 459 8.61 -20.90 -34.69
C PHE A 459 8.83 -19.48 -35.25
N LEU A 460 9.72 -19.33 -36.23
CA LEU A 460 10.01 -18.04 -36.87
C LEU A 460 8.92 -17.62 -37.86
N GLU A 461 8.25 -18.57 -38.51
CA GLU A 461 7.06 -18.29 -39.33
C GLU A 461 5.94 -17.59 -38.53
N GLY A 462 5.78 -17.95 -37.25
CA GLY A 462 4.79 -17.37 -36.34
C GLY A 462 5.23 -16.09 -35.59
N PHE A 463 6.39 -15.52 -35.90
CA PHE A 463 7.06 -14.51 -35.05
C PHE A 463 6.17 -13.32 -34.60
N HIS A 464 5.29 -12.81 -35.46
CA HIS A 464 4.45 -11.65 -35.15
C HIS A 464 3.24 -11.96 -34.26
N ASP A 465 2.70 -13.18 -34.33
CA ASP A 465 1.54 -13.61 -33.54
C ASP A 465 1.95 -14.05 -32.11
N GLU A 466 3.25 -14.19 -31.87
CA GLU A 466 3.84 -14.63 -30.61
C GLU A 466 4.01 -13.52 -29.56
N SER A 467 4.07 -13.94 -28.29
CA SER A 467 4.39 -13.04 -27.17
C SER A 467 5.81 -12.49 -27.26
N THR A 468 6.01 -11.23 -26.84
CA THR A 468 7.34 -10.59 -26.75
C THR A 468 8.39 -11.42 -26.01
N GLN A 469 7.99 -12.20 -25.00
CA GLN A 469 8.87 -13.12 -24.29
C GLN A 469 9.34 -14.29 -25.18
N VAL A 470 8.46 -14.82 -26.02
CA VAL A 470 8.77 -15.88 -26.99
C VAL A 470 9.67 -15.31 -28.07
N GLN A 471 9.34 -14.14 -28.64
CA GLN A 471 10.18 -13.43 -29.62
C GLN A 471 11.62 -13.18 -29.12
N LEU A 472 11.78 -12.66 -27.90
CA LEU A 472 13.09 -12.44 -27.26
C LEU A 472 13.88 -13.74 -27.04
N THR A 473 13.17 -14.83 -26.70
CA THR A 473 13.77 -16.15 -26.46
C THR A 473 14.18 -16.81 -27.78
N LEU A 474 13.37 -16.68 -28.83
CA LEU A 474 13.63 -17.17 -30.18
C LEU A 474 14.81 -16.44 -30.83
N LEU A 475 14.85 -15.11 -30.76
CA LEU A 475 16.01 -14.30 -31.17
C LEU A 475 17.29 -14.79 -30.47
N THR A 476 17.23 -15.04 -29.17
CA THR A 476 18.39 -15.53 -28.40
C THR A 476 18.76 -16.98 -28.75
N ALA A 477 17.78 -17.85 -29.04
CA ALA A 477 18.01 -19.24 -29.42
C ALA A 477 18.62 -19.36 -30.82
N ILE A 478 18.15 -18.58 -31.80
CA ILE A 478 18.71 -18.54 -33.16
C ILE A 478 20.14 -17.99 -33.14
N VAL A 479 20.42 -16.95 -32.33
CA VAL A 479 21.81 -16.46 -32.13
C VAL A 479 22.72 -17.52 -31.51
N LYS A 480 22.25 -18.30 -30.52
CA LYS A 480 23.01 -19.43 -29.97
C LYS A 480 23.24 -20.53 -31.01
N LEU A 481 22.21 -20.89 -31.77
CA LEU A 481 22.29 -21.88 -32.85
C LEU A 481 23.35 -21.45 -33.88
N PHE A 482 23.39 -20.17 -34.27
CA PHE A 482 24.40 -19.63 -35.18
C PHE A 482 25.84 -19.72 -34.64
N LEU A 483 26.06 -19.39 -33.36
CA LEU A 483 27.38 -19.50 -32.72
C LEU A 483 27.88 -20.95 -32.57
N LYS A 484 27.00 -21.94 -32.77
CA LYS A 484 27.27 -23.39 -32.71
C LYS A 484 27.37 -24.02 -34.10
N LYS A 485 26.42 -23.75 -35.00
CA LYS A 485 26.27 -24.27 -36.38
C LYS A 485 26.24 -23.11 -37.41
N PRO A 486 27.34 -22.35 -37.62
CA PRO A 486 27.34 -21.13 -38.45
C PRO A 486 27.21 -21.38 -39.97
N SER A 487 27.27 -22.63 -40.42
CA SER A 487 27.23 -23.03 -41.83
C SER A 487 25.83 -23.07 -42.45
N GLU A 488 24.80 -23.39 -41.66
CA GLU A 488 23.44 -23.67 -42.17
C GLU A 488 22.41 -22.61 -41.71
N THR A 489 22.81 -21.68 -40.84
CA THR A 489 21.88 -20.88 -40.03
C THR A 489 21.95 -19.38 -40.30
N GLN A 490 22.71 -18.96 -41.32
CA GLN A 490 22.88 -17.55 -41.69
C GLN A 490 21.56 -16.88 -42.13
N GLU A 491 20.75 -17.58 -42.91
CA GLU A 491 19.47 -17.05 -43.41
C GLU A 491 18.47 -16.84 -42.25
N LEU A 492 18.35 -17.82 -41.34
CA LEU A 492 17.51 -17.73 -40.13
C LEU A 492 17.90 -16.54 -39.23
N VAL A 493 19.20 -16.32 -39.01
CA VAL A 493 19.71 -15.18 -38.23
C VAL A 493 19.38 -13.85 -38.91
N GLN A 494 19.60 -13.76 -40.22
CA GLN A 494 19.31 -12.54 -40.98
C GLN A 494 17.80 -12.23 -40.95
N GLN A 495 16.95 -13.25 -41.11
CA GLN A 495 15.49 -13.13 -41.06
C GLN A 495 15.02 -12.67 -39.67
N VAL A 496 15.40 -13.36 -38.58
CA VAL A 496 14.96 -12.95 -37.23
C VAL A 496 15.49 -11.56 -36.84
N LEU A 497 16.69 -11.17 -37.27
CA LEU A 497 17.22 -9.83 -37.03
C LEU A 497 16.49 -8.75 -37.84
N SER A 498 16.08 -9.04 -39.08
CA SER A 498 15.25 -8.10 -39.85
C SER A 498 13.87 -7.88 -39.20
N LEU A 499 13.17 -8.97 -38.88
CA LEU A 499 11.86 -8.95 -38.21
C LEU A 499 11.93 -8.24 -36.84
N ALA A 500 12.97 -8.51 -36.05
CA ALA A 500 13.15 -7.88 -34.74
C ALA A 500 13.55 -6.38 -34.82
N THR A 501 14.21 -5.92 -35.89
CA THR A 501 14.73 -4.54 -35.97
C THR A 501 13.94 -3.58 -36.84
N GLN A 502 13.18 -4.08 -37.82
CA GLN A 502 12.35 -3.27 -38.74
C GLN A 502 10.86 -3.36 -38.40
N ASP A 503 10.38 -4.57 -38.08
CA ASP A 503 8.95 -4.86 -37.98
C ASP A 503 8.44 -4.99 -36.52
N SER A 504 9.32 -4.76 -35.53
CA SER A 504 8.95 -4.78 -34.11
C SER A 504 8.71 -3.39 -33.52
N ASP A 505 7.53 -3.22 -32.91
CA ASP A 505 7.18 -2.04 -32.12
C ASP A 505 7.86 -1.97 -30.74
N ASN A 506 8.44 -3.07 -30.24
CA ASN A 506 8.99 -3.14 -28.89
C ASN A 506 10.45 -2.64 -28.86
N PRO A 507 10.76 -1.55 -28.11
CA PRO A 507 12.13 -1.01 -28.06
C PRO A 507 13.18 -1.99 -27.53
N ASP A 508 12.85 -2.84 -26.54
CA ASP A 508 13.80 -3.79 -25.95
C ASP A 508 14.15 -4.91 -26.94
N LEU A 509 13.15 -5.46 -27.65
CA LEU A 509 13.38 -6.46 -28.71
C LEU A 509 14.21 -5.87 -29.85
N ARG A 510 13.92 -4.63 -30.25
CA ARG A 510 14.62 -3.91 -31.31
C ARG A 510 16.07 -3.58 -30.96
N ASP A 511 16.31 -3.02 -29.78
CA ASP A 511 17.66 -2.70 -29.30
C ASP A 511 18.49 -3.98 -29.08
N ARG A 512 17.87 -5.05 -28.55
CA ARG A 512 18.52 -6.36 -28.42
C ARG A 512 18.85 -6.98 -29.78
N GLY A 513 18.00 -6.80 -30.78
CA GLY A 513 18.30 -7.13 -32.17
C GLY A 513 19.51 -6.35 -32.71
N TYR A 514 19.57 -5.03 -32.48
CA TYR A 514 20.74 -4.22 -32.86
C TYR A 514 22.02 -4.62 -32.09
N ILE A 515 21.92 -4.98 -30.82
CA ILE A 515 23.06 -5.48 -30.02
C ILE A 515 23.58 -6.79 -30.61
N TYR A 516 22.73 -7.78 -30.85
CA TYR A 516 23.15 -9.05 -31.46
C TYR A 516 23.71 -8.84 -32.87
N TRP A 517 23.08 -8.00 -33.71
CA TRP A 517 23.60 -7.69 -35.04
C TRP A 517 24.99 -7.05 -34.99
N ARG A 518 25.21 -6.06 -34.12
CA ARG A 518 26.53 -5.42 -33.94
C ARG A 518 27.56 -6.38 -33.38
N LEU A 519 27.18 -7.21 -32.40
CA LEU A 519 28.07 -8.17 -31.76
C LEU A 519 28.55 -9.23 -32.77
N LEU A 520 27.62 -9.83 -33.52
CA LEU A 520 27.94 -10.84 -34.54
C LEU A 520 28.68 -10.26 -35.77
N SER A 521 28.43 -9.01 -36.15
CA SER A 521 29.14 -8.37 -37.27
C SER A 521 30.50 -7.78 -36.90
N THR A 522 30.75 -7.49 -35.62
CA THR A 522 32.04 -6.98 -35.14
C THR A 522 33.02 -8.12 -34.84
N ASP A 523 32.61 -9.10 -34.02
CA ASP A 523 33.42 -10.29 -33.75
C ASP A 523 32.57 -11.48 -33.28
N PRO A 524 32.34 -12.50 -34.15
CA PRO A 524 31.69 -13.75 -33.77
C PRO A 524 32.41 -14.54 -32.65
N VAL A 525 33.72 -14.34 -32.45
CA VAL A 525 34.50 -15.08 -31.44
C VAL A 525 34.19 -14.53 -30.05
N THR A 526 34.32 -13.22 -29.84
CA THR A 526 33.87 -12.56 -28.60
C THR A 526 32.37 -12.77 -28.37
N ALA A 527 31.54 -12.75 -29.43
CA ALA A 527 30.12 -13.08 -29.33
C ALA A 527 29.89 -14.49 -28.74
N LYS A 528 30.71 -15.46 -29.14
CA LYS A 528 30.64 -16.84 -28.63
C LYS A 528 30.99 -16.90 -27.14
N GLU A 529 32.04 -16.21 -26.71
CA GLU A 529 32.46 -16.17 -25.30
C GLU A 529 31.38 -15.54 -24.40
N VAL A 530 30.76 -14.43 -24.83
CA VAL A 530 29.73 -13.72 -24.05
C VAL A 530 28.38 -14.45 -24.06
N VAL A 531 27.93 -14.98 -25.20
CA VAL A 531 26.57 -15.56 -25.32
C VAL A 531 26.51 -17.01 -24.83
N LEU A 532 27.59 -17.78 -24.99
CA LEU A 532 27.70 -19.17 -24.53
C LEU A 532 28.41 -19.31 -23.16
N SER A 533 28.68 -18.21 -22.46
CA SER A 533 29.20 -18.24 -21.08
C SER A 533 28.30 -19.07 -20.16
N GLU A 534 28.88 -19.89 -19.29
CA GLU A 534 28.12 -20.62 -18.27
C GLU A 534 27.40 -19.63 -17.33
N LYS A 535 26.08 -19.76 -17.21
CA LYS A 535 25.25 -18.84 -16.42
C LYS A 535 25.11 -19.35 -14.99
N PRO A 536 25.02 -18.46 -13.98
CA PRO A 536 24.81 -18.87 -12.59
C PRO A 536 23.60 -19.80 -12.45
N LEU A 537 23.81 -20.92 -11.74
CA LEU A 537 22.78 -21.90 -11.46
C LEU A 537 21.64 -21.28 -10.65
N ILE A 538 20.40 -21.67 -10.94
CA ILE A 538 19.24 -21.20 -10.18
C ILE A 538 19.28 -21.67 -8.71
N SER A 539 18.84 -20.82 -7.79
CA SER A 539 18.53 -21.18 -6.40
C SER A 539 17.02 -21.11 -6.15
N GLU A 540 16.53 -21.84 -5.15
CA GLU A 540 15.12 -21.82 -4.72
C GLU A 540 14.74 -20.49 -4.01
N GLU A 541 15.71 -19.59 -3.82
CA GLU A 541 15.60 -18.35 -3.05
C GLU A 541 14.59 -17.35 -3.64
N THR A 542 14.23 -17.51 -4.93
CA THR A 542 13.25 -16.68 -5.65
C THR A 542 11.86 -16.64 -5.00
N ASP A 543 11.50 -17.67 -4.23
CA ASP A 543 10.21 -17.78 -3.52
C ASP A 543 10.33 -17.52 -2.00
N LEU A 544 11.46 -16.98 -1.53
CA LEU A 544 11.64 -16.55 -0.13
C LEU A 544 11.18 -15.10 0.04
N ILE A 545 10.46 -14.83 1.14
CA ILE A 545 10.20 -13.45 1.57
C ILE A 545 11.53 -12.85 2.03
N GLU A 546 11.79 -11.61 1.63
CA GLU A 546 12.98 -10.86 2.02
C GLU A 546 13.11 -10.84 3.56
N PRO A 547 14.28 -11.15 4.15
CA PRO A 547 14.40 -11.38 5.59
C PRO A 547 13.91 -10.24 6.48
N THR A 548 14.15 -8.97 6.11
CA THR A 548 13.67 -7.84 6.94
C THR A 548 12.16 -7.67 6.88
N LEU A 549 11.54 -7.93 5.73
CA LEU A 549 10.09 -7.99 5.58
C LEU A 549 9.48 -9.19 6.33
N LEU A 550 10.13 -10.36 6.31
CA LEU A 550 9.70 -11.51 7.11
C LEU A 550 9.70 -11.15 8.60
N ASP A 551 10.78 -10.54 9.07
CA ASP A 551 10.94 -10.08 10.46
C ASP A 551 9.86 -9.06 10.88
N GLU A 552 9.51 -8.11 10.01
CA GLU A 552 8.40 -7.18 10.23
C GLU A 552 7.05 -7.93 10.26
N LEU A 553 6.79 -8.85 9.32
CA LEU A 553 5.55 -9.62 9.24
C LEU A 553 5.34 -10.57 10.44
N ILE A 554 6.41 -11.06 11.07
CA ILE A 554 6.33 -11.87 12.30
C ILE A 554 5.75 -11.04 13.46
N CYS A 555 6.12 -9.76 13.59
CA CYS A 555 5.52 -8.85 14.56
C CYS A 555 4.02 -8.57 14.27
N HIS A 556 3.55 -8.92 13.07
CA HIS A 556 2.18 -8.75 12.60
C HIS A 556 1.39 -10.08 12.48
N ILE A 557 1.89 -11.22 12.97
CA ILE A 557 1.18 -12.53 12.96
C ILE A 557 -0.25 -12.40 13.49
N GLY A 558 -1.23 -12.97 12.78
CA GLY A 558 -2.65 -12.88 13.13
C GLY A 558 -3.32 -11.54 12.82
N SER A 559 -2.61 -10.57 12.23
CA SER A 559 -3.21 -9.37 11.62
C SER A 559 -3.34 -9.53 10.10
N LEU A 560 -4.04 -8.59 9.44
CA LEU A 560 -4.24 -8.65 7.99
C LEU A 560 -2.91 -8.63 7.20
N ALA A 561 -1.89 -7.91 7.67
CA ALA A 561 -0.59 -7.82 7.00
C ALA A 561 0.10 -9.19 6.85
N SER A 562 0.07 -10.02 7.92
CA SER A 562 0.66 -11.36 7.89
C SER A 562 -0.17 -12.37 7.08
N VAL A 563 -1.47 -12.13 6.88
CA VAL A 563 -2.31 -12.96 5.99
C VAL A 563 -2.04 -12.60 4.51
N TYR A 564 -1.92 -11.31 4.18
CA TYR A 564 -1.64 -10.86 2.81
C TYR A 564 -0.18 -11.00 2.36
N HIS A 565 0.76 -11.33 3.27
CA HIS A 565 2.22 -11.31 3.03
C HIS A 565 2.70 -9.97 2.44
N LYS A 566 2.10 -8.86 2.90
CA LYS A 566 2.40 -7.50 2.45
C LYS A 566 2.60 -6.60 3.66
N PRO A 567 3.58 -5.67 3.64
CA PRO A 567 3.80 -4.77 4.77
C PRO A 567 2.56 -3.87 4.96
N PRO A 568 2.27 -3.41 6.20
CA PRO A 568 1.14 -2.52 6.48
C PRO A 568 1.07 -1.28 5.58
N SER A 569 2.25 -0.74 5.22
CA SER A 569 2.40 0.42 4.33
C SER A 569 1.92 0.20 2.89
N ALA A 570 1.76 -1.06 2.44
CA ALA A 570 1.34 -1.37 1.07
C ALA A 570 -0.18 -1.30 0.85
N PHE A 571 -0.98 -1.24 1.91
CA PHE A 571 -2.45 -1.15 1.83
C PHE A 571 -3.06 0.06 2.55
N VAL A 572 -2.24 0.91 3.19
CA VAL A 572 -2.66 2.20 3.77
C VAL A 572 -1.80 3.34 3.20
N GLU A 573 -2.22 3.93 2.10
CA GLU A 573 -1.66 5.19 1.64
C GLU A 573 -2.16 6.34 2.54
N GLY A 574 -1.28 6.88 3.40
CA GLY A 574 -1.49 8.20 4.01
C GLY A 574 -1.63 8.29 5.54
N SER A 575 -1.47 7.21 6.31
CA SER A 575 -1.32 7.36 7.77
C SER A 575 0.14 7.66 8.15
N HIS A 576 0.35 8.68 8.97
CA HIS A 576 1.68 9.09 9.40
C HIS A 576 2.28 8.07 10.37
N GLY A 577 3.40 7.45 10.00
CA GLY A 577 4.30 6.81 10.96
C GLY A 577 3.86 5.46 11.53
N ILE A 578 3.54 4.49 10.67
CA ILE A 578 3.58 3.08 11.11
C ILE A 578 5.04 2.74 11.48
N HIS A 579 5.30 2.49 12.76
CA HIS A 579 6.60 2.01 13.22
C HIS A 579 6.96 0.69 12.55
N ARG A 580 8.15 0.61 11.92
CA ARG A 580 8.77 -0.66 11.58
C ARG A 580 9.02 -1.44 12.88
N LYS A 581 8.22 -2.48 13.12
CA LYS A 581 8.42 -3.39 14.26
C LYS A 581 9.58 -4.33 13.92
N HIS A 582 10.79 -3.92 14.28
CA HIS A 582 11.95 -4.80 14.27
C HIS A 582 12.03 -5.63 15.55
N LEU A 583 12.63 -6.80 15.43
CA LEU A 583 12.84 -7.73 16.54
C LEU A 583 14.09 -7.33 17.36
N PRO A 584 14.24 -7.84 18.60
CA PRO A 584 15.38 -7.48 19.44
C PRO A 584 16.70 -7.96 18.83
N ILE A 585 17.64 -7.04 18.60
CA ILE A 585 18.98 -7.36 18.08
C ILE A 585 19.82 -7.97 19.22
N GLN A 586 20.35 -9.17 18.99
CA GLN A 586 21.14 -9.92 19.97
C GLN A 586 22.58 -9.37 20.07
N HIS A 587 22.90 -8.61 21.12
CA HIS A 587 24.29 -8.31 21.46
C HIS A 587 24.96 -9.56 22.04
N GLY A 588 25.83 -10.18 21.24
CA GLY A 588 26.66 -11.31 21.68
C GLY A 588 27.66 -10.87 22.75
N SER A 589 27.56 -11.45 23.95
CA SER A 589 28.50 -11.21 25.05
C SER A 589 29.76 -12.06 24.86
N ILE A 590 30.94 -11.44 24.95
CA ILE A 590 32.22 -12.15 25.10
C ILE A 590 32.79 -11.76 26.46
N ASP A 591 32.95 -12.74 27.34
CA ASP A 591 33.62 -12.58 28.62
C ASP A 591 35.11 -12.25 28.43
N THR A 592 35.56 -11.17 29.06
CA THR A 592 36.83 -11.14 29.81
C THR A 592 36.71 -10.06 30.89
N GLY A 593 36.97 -10.43 32.15
CA GLY A 593 36.79 -9.51 33.27
C GLY A 593 38.04 -8.69 33.57
N GLU A 594 37.86 -7.38 33.80
CA GLU A 594 38.50 -6.62 34.88
C GLU A 594 37.88 -5.20 34.97
N SER A 595 38.13 -4.52 36.08
CA SER A 595 37.60 -3.17 36.40
C SER A 595 38.53 -2.51 37.43
N PRO A 596 38.51 -1.18 37.66
CA PRO A 596 38.03 -0.07 36.80
C PRO A 596 38.98 1.15 36.78
N VAL A 597 39.08 1.93 35.69
CA VAL A 597 39.54 3.35 35.75
C VAL A 597 38.83 4.23 34.71
N SER A 598 38.51 5.46 35.12
CA SER A 598 37.85 6.52 34.36
C SER A 598 38.79 7.32 33.43
N ALA A 599 38.26 7.77 32.28
CA ALA A 599 38.30 9.16 31.74
C ALA A 599 38.60 9.30 30.22
N GLY A 600 37.89 10.23 29.56
CA GLY A 600 38.32 10.87 28.30
C GLY A 600 37.67 10.36 26.99
N PRO A 601 37.28 11.24 26.05
CA PRO A 601 36.68 10.85 24.78
C PRO A 601 37.70 10.66 23.65
N ALA A 602 37.51 9.63 22.82
CA ALA A 602 38.20 9.38 21.56
C ALA A 602 37.12 9.04 20.49
N ALA A 603 37.00 9.80 19.41
CA ALA A 603 37.81 9.74 18.18
C ALA A 603 37.48 8.51 17.30
N SER A 604 36.98 8.78 16.10
CA SER A 604 36.53 7.81 15.10
C SER A 604 37.69 7.15 14.34
N ILE A 605 37.66 5.82 14.19
CA ILE A 605 38.53 5.04 13.26
C ILE A 605 37.69 3.94 12.59
N ASP A 606 38.07 3.61 11.35
CA ASP A 606 37.32 2.85 10.33
C ASP A 606 37.00 1.37 10.61
N GLN A 607 36.06 0.84 9.80
CA GLN A 607 35.97 -0.59 9.46
C GLN A 607 36.19 -0.81 7.95
N PRO A 608 36.65 -2.00 7.51
CA PRO A 608 37.35 -2.15 6.24
C PRO A 608 36.43 -2.37 5.02
N GLN A 609 36.89 -1.90 3.86
CA GLN A 609 36.29 -2.22 2.55
C GLN A 609 36.56 -3.68 2.14
N VAL A 610 35.57 -4.32 1.51
CA VAL A 610 35.76 -5.49 0.65
C VAL A 610 35.13 -5.21 -0.72
N ILE A 611 35.80 -5.70 -1.76
CA ILE A 611 35.73 -5.23 -3.15
C ILE A 611 34.61 -5.93 -3.94
N PRO A 612 33.81 -5.23 -4.78
CA PRO A 612 33.09 -5.83 -5.90
C PRO A 612 34.03 -6.04 -7.10
N SER A 613 34.00 -7.24 -7.68
CA SER A 613 34.82 -7.64 -8.83
C SER A 613 34.41 -6.98 -10.16
N GLN A 614 35.36 -6.91 -11.10
CA GLN A 614 35.24 -6.23 -12.40
C GLN A 614 34.26 -6.93 -13.36
N GLY A 615 33.60 -6.14 -14.21
CA GLY A 615 32.70 -6.65 -15.26
C GLY A 615 31.88 -5.60 -16.01
N ASP A 616 32.51 -4.52 -16.50
CA ASP A 616 32.53 -4.23 -17.95
C ASP A 616 33.16 -2.86 -18.24
N LEU A 617 34.30 -2.91 -18.94
CA LEU A 617 35.14 -1.77 -19.29
C LEU A 617 35.46 -1.89 -20.79
N LEU A 618 34.44 -1.68 -21.63
CA LEU A 618 34.52 -1.95 -23.08
C LEU A 618 33.80 -0.89 -23.96
N GLY A 619 33.80 0.38 -23.53
CA GLY A 619 33.28 1.51 -24.31
C GLY A 619 34.30 2.60 -24.63
N ASP A 620 35.51 2.52 -24.09
CA ASP A 620 36.45 3.65 -23.96
C ASP A 620 37.57 3.65 -25.02
N LEU A 621 37.29 3.15 -26.23
CA LEU A 621 38.33 2.83 -27.24
C LEU A 621 38.05 3.27 -28.69
N LEU A 622 37.08 4.16 -28.93
CA LEU A 622 36.90 4.76 -30.27
C LEU A 622 36.70 6.29 -30.24
N ASN A 623 37.81 6.97 -30.54
CA ASN A 623 37.97 8.34 -31.04
C ASN A 623 37.76 9.48 -30.01
N LEU A 624 38.83 10.11 -29.48
CA LEU A 624 39.75 11.06 -30.13
C LEU A 624 39.06 12.29 -30.77
N ASP A 625 38.91 13.31 -29.91
CA ASP A 625 39.35 14.71 -30.07
C ASP A 625 39.45 15.33 -31.49
N LEU A 626 38.86 16.53 -31.63
CA LEU A 626 39.33 17.60 -32.52
C LEU A 626 38.64 18.95 -32.18
N GLY A 627 39.23 19.78 -31.30
CA GLY A 627 38.81 21.19 -31.17
C GLY A 627 39.21 21.95 -29.87
N PRO A 628 40.15 22.93 -29.91
CA PRO A 628 40.76 23.54 -28.70
C PRO A 628 40.17 24.95 -28.39
N PRO A 629 40.64 25.76 -27.39
CA PRO A 629 39.73 26.37 -26.39
C PRO A 629 39.77 27.92 -26.33
N VAL A 630 38.93 28.55 -25.48
CA VAL A 630 39.13 29.96 -25.06
C VAL A 630 38.88 30.20 -23.56
N ASN A 631 39.83 30.93 -22.97
CA ASN A 631 40.13 31.22 -21.57
C ASN A 631 39.07 31.86 -20.63
N VAL A 632 39.29 31.56 -19.34
CA VAL A 632 38.95 32.28 -18.08
C VAL A 632 39.64 33.68 -17.99
N PRO A 633 39.29 34.64 -17.09
CA PRO A 633 39.43 34.56 -15.60
C PRO A 633 38.22 35.15 -14.81
N GLN A 634 37.88 34.86 -13.55
CA GLN A 634 38.56 34.46 -12.28
C GLN A 634 38.95 35.63 -11.33
N GLY A 635 38.51 35.54 -10.05
CA GLY A 635 38.88 36.39 -8.89
C GLY A 635 37.70 37.16 -8.26
N SER A 636 37.53 37.31 -6.94
CA SER A 636 38.23 36.76 -5.75
C SER A 636 37.39 36.98 -4.46
N SER A 637 37.71 36.29 -3.36
CA SER A 637 36.93 36.18 -2.10
C SER A 637 37.41 37.07 -0.92
N MET A 638 36.56 37.26 0.12
CA MET A 638 36.84 37.45 1.58
C MET A 638 35.59 38.06 2.31
N GLN A 639 35.42 38.08 3.64
CA GLN A 639 35.56 37.06 4.71
C GLN A 639 34.86 37.57 6.01
N ILE A 640 34.02 36.72 6.64
CA ILE A 640 33.56 36.61 8.06
C ILE A 640 33.63 37.82 9.04
N GLY A 641 32.54 38.02 9.81
CA GLY A 641 32.54 38.75 11.09
C GLY A 641 31.34 38.39 12.00
N ALA A 642 31.56 38.37 13.32
CA ALA A 642 30.59 38.05 14.38
C ALA A 642 31.11 38.66 15.73
N VAL A 643 30.45 38.60 16.90
CA VAL A 643 29.28 37.86 17.43
C VAL A 643 28.53 38.78 18.42
N ASP A 644 27.20 38.68 18.58
CA ASP A 644 26.48 39.19 19.77
C ASP A 644 25.16 38.40 20.05
N LEU A 645 24.44 38.72 21.14
CA LEU A 645 23.90 37.70 22.05
C LEU A 645 22.64 38.15 22.86
N LEU A 646 21.72 37.20 23.13
CA LEU A 646 20.65 37.17 24.17
C LEU A 646 19.60 38.31 24.28
N GLY A 647 18.32 37.99 23.96
CA GLY A 647 17.20 38.89 24.24
C GLY A 647 15.76 38.39 23.94
N GLY A 648 15.33 37.25 24.50
CA GLY A 648 13.90 36.92 24.71
C GLY A 648 13.19 35.97 23.73
N GLY A 649 12.23 35.18 24.26
CA GLY A 649 11.21 34.43 23.49
C GLY A 649 11.49 32.94 23.23
N LEU A 650 11.09 32.05 24.15
CA LEU A 650 11.30 30.59 24.07
C LEU A 650 10.21 29.81 23.27
N ASP A 651 9.46 30.48 22.40
CA ASP A 651 8.22 29.96 21.78
C ASP A 651 8.35 29.62 20.27
N SER A 652 9.55 29.23 19.81
CA SER A 652 9.84 29.07 18.36
C SER A 652 10.76 27.91 17.95
N LEU A 653 11.07 26.97 18.85
CA LEU A 653 12.16 26.00 18.61
C LEU A 653 11.77 24.52 18.35
N VAL A 654 10.49 24.23 18.05
CA VAL A 654 10.07 22.88 17.59
C VAL A 654 9.22 22.93 16.30
N ARG A 655 9.41 23.96 15.46
CA ARG A 655 8.81 24.06 14.11
C ARG A 655 9.83 24.44 13.03
N GLN A 656 10.73 23.51 12.73
CA GLN A 656 11.49 23.46 11.48
C GLN A 656 11.36 22.04 10.89
N SER A 657 11.22 21.86 9.57
CA SER A 657 11.16 22.84 8.48
C SER A 657 10.64 22.19 7.20
N VAL A 658 9.76 22.89 6.46
CA VAL A 658 9.60 22.89 4.97
C VAL A 658 8.37 23.72 4.57
N LYS A 659 7.25 23.65 5.31
CA LYS A 659 5.98 24.31 4.95
C LYS A 659 5.91 25.79 5.35
N GLN A 660 6.63 26.70 4.69
CA GLN A 660 6.27 28.14 4.69
C GLN A 660 6.87 29.03 3.57
N ARG A 661 7.54 28.48 2.55
CA ARG A 661 8.42 29.28 1.66
C ARG A 661 7.78 29.88 0.38
N TRP A 662 6.49 29.63 0.13
CA TRP A 662 5.85 29.93 -1.17
C TRP A 662 4.57 30.80 -1.10
N TYR A 663 4.29 31.44 0.04
CA TYR A 663 2.98 32.07 0.28
C TYR A 663 2.96 33.59 0.08
N SER A 664 2.24 34.04 -0.95
CA SER A 664 1.59 35.35 -0.98
C SER A 664 0.44 35.36 -2.00
N GLY A 665 -0.81 35.26 -1.55
CA GLY A 665 -2.02 35.39 -2.38
C GLY A 665 -3.07 34.27 -2.20
N ASP A 666 -4.35 34.66 -2.11
CA ASP A 666 -5.52 33.79 -1.85
C ASP A 666 -5.97 32.96 -3.07
N LEU A 667 -5.09 32.09 -3.60
CA LEU A 667 -5.46 31.08 -4.59
C LEU A 667 -5.37 29.66 -4.01
N PHE A 668 -6.27 28.77 -4.44
CA PHE A 668 -6.26 27.37 -4.03
C PHE A 668 -5.05 26.64 -4.66
N LEU A 669 -4.11 26.21 -3.81
CA LEU A 669 -2.88 25.53 -4.19
C LEU A 669 -2.98 24.03 -3.90
N TRP A 670 -2.60 23.22 -4.88
CA TRP A 670 -2.53 21.77 -4.72
C TRP A 670 -1.30 21.37 -3.89
N PHE A 671 -1.47 20.39 -3.00
CA PHE A 671 -0.38 19.85 -2.18
C PHE A 671 0.81 19.40 -3.05
N VAL A 672 2.03 19.69 -2.58
CA VAL A 672 3.28 19.27 -3.23
C VAL A 672 3.31 17.74 -3.33
N LYS A 673 3.43 17.21 -4.55
CA LYS A 673 3.47 15.77 -4.84
C LYS A 673 4.86 15.38 -5.29
N VAL A 674 5.36 14.21 -4.86
CA VAL A 674 6.57 13.61 -5.43
C VAL A 674 6.26 13.12 -6.84
N TRP A 675 6.93 13.68 -7.84
CA TRP A 675 6.78 13.32 -9.26
C TRP A 675 7.80 12.28 -9.69
N LEU A 676 9.01 12.33 -9.13
CA LEU A 676 10.10 11.40 -9.40
C LEU A 676 10.77 10.98 -8.07
N PRO A 677 10.55 9.75 -7.57
CA PRO A 677 11.22 9.27 -6.36
C PRO A 677 12.70 8.95 -6.58
N ALA A 678 13.56 9.25 -5.60
CA ALA A 678 15.02 9.03 -5.68
C ALA A 678 15.44 7.63 -6.17
N VAL A 679 14.71 6.59 -5.77
CA VAL A 679 14.98 5.18 -6.14
C VAL A 679 14.92 4.97 -7.66
N LYS A 680 14.04 5.69 -8.38
CA LYS A 680 13.87 5.56 -9.83
C LYS A 680 14.80 6.45 -10.65
N ALA A 681 15.56 7.33 -10.01
CA ALA A 681 16.35 8.38 -10.68
C ALA A 681 17.75 8.52 -10.09
N LYS A 682 18.40 7.39 -9.78
CA LYS A 682 19.80 7.30 -9.33
C LYS A 682 20.13 8.28 -8.17
N GLY A 683 19.16 8.49 -7.27
CA GLY A 683 19.26 9.38 -6.11
C GLY A 683 18.64 10.77 -6.28
N LEU A 684 18.21 11.20 -7.47
CA LEU A 684 17.51 12.48 -7.66
C LEU A 684 16.02 12.34 -7.30
N GLU A 685 15.53 13.13 -6.35
CA GLU A 685 14.10 13.24 -6.05
C GLU A 685 13.54 14.57 -6.54
N ILE A 686 12.44 14.52 -7.29
CA ILE A 686 11.70 15.71 -7.75
C ILE A 686 10.31 15.65 -7.15
N SER A 687 9.96 16.68 -6.38
CA SER A 687 8.60 16.95 -5.94
C SER A 687 8.15 18.33 -6.43
N GLY A 688 6.85 18.55 -6.56
CA GLY A 688 6.36 19.82 -7.08
C GLY A 688 4.85 19.98 -7.06
N THR A 689 4.42 21.15 -7.52
CA THR A 689 3.02 21.52 -7.76
C THR A 689 2.93 22.50 -8.92
N PHE A 690 1.72 22.76 -9.41
CA PHE A 690 1.48 23.79 -10.43
C PHE A 690 0.71 24.94 -9.79
N SER A 691 1.15 26.17 -10.07
CA SER A 691 0.48 27.38 -9.61
C SER A 691 0.22 28.35 -10.76
N ARG A 692 -0.80 29.20 -10.60
CA ARG A 692 -1.10 30.31 -11.51
C ARG A 692 -0.96 31.60 -10.73
N ARG A 693 -0.05 32.49 -11.14
CA ARG A 693 0.26 33.75 -10.43
C ARG A 693 0.27 34.89 -11.44
N GLN A 694 -0.53 35.93 -11.20
CA GLN A 694 -0.62 37.13 -12.06
C GLN A 694 -0.79 36.80 -13.56
N GLY A 695 -1.80 35.99 -13.92
CA GLY A 695 -2.05 35.57 -15.31
C GLY A 695 -1.06 34.55 -15.90
N HIS A 696 0.09 34.29 -15.28
CA HIS A 696 1.10 33.35 -15.76
C HIS A 696 1.04 31.99 -15.04
N MET A 697 1.40 30.92 -15.75
CA MET A 697 1.47 29.55 -15.23
C MET A 697 2.90 29.25 -14.75
N TYR A 698 3.03 28.56 -13.61
CA TYR A 698 4.31 28.16 -13.03
C TYR A 698 4.28 26.67 -12.64
N MET A 699 5.40 26.00 -12.87
CA MET A 699 5.71 24.68 -12.34
C MET A 699 6.70 24.87 -11.19
N ASP A 700 6.20 24.71 -9.97
CA ASP A 700 6.98 24.86 -8.75
C ASP A 700 7.57 23.49 -8.38
N MET A 701 8.89 23.40 -8.29
CA MET A 701 9.66 22.16 -8.12
C MET A 701 10.67 22.27 -6.99
N THR A 702 10.81 21.20 -6.22
CA THR A 702 11.90 20.98 -5.28
C THR A 702 12.71 19.78 -5.76
N PHE A 703 13.96 20.02 -6.18
CA PHE A 703 14.94 18.99 -6.54
C PHE A 703 15.76 18.65 -5.30
N THR A 704 15.83 17.38 -4.93
CA THR A 704 16.59 16.90 -3.76
C THR A 704 17.57 15.82 -4.18
N ASN A 705 18.86 16.05 -3.93
CA ASN A 705 19.90 15.06 -4.21
C ASN A 705 20.06 14.11 -3.01
N LYS A 706 19.72 12.83 -3.19
CA LYS A 706 19.98 11.74 -2.22
C LYS A 706 21.10 10.79 -2.69
N ALA A 707 21.81 11.12 -3.77
CA ALA A 707 23.00 10.42 -4.21
C ALA A 707 24.25 10.89 -3.44
N LEU A 708 25.31 10.10 -3.50
CA LEU A 708 26.64 10.45 -2.95
C LEU A 708 27.47 11.37 -3.87
N GLN A 709 27.00 11.64 -5.09
CA GLN A 709 27.66 12.49 -6.08
C GLN A 709 26.93 13.84 -6.21
N HIS A 710 27.65 14.92 -6.52
CA HIS A 710 27.06 16.22 -6.83
C HIS A 710 26.38 16.19 -8.21
N MET A 711 25.24 16.88 -8.34
CA MET A 711 24.50 16.97 -9.60
C MET A 711 24.63 18.35 -10.24
N THR A 712 24.93 18.39 -11.53
CA THR A 712 25.09 19.61 -12.35
C THR A 712 24.31 19.50 -13.65
N ASP A 713 24.34 20.56 -14.47
CA ASP A 713 23.89 20.54 -15.87
C ASP A 713 22.41 20.19 -16.05
N PHE A 714 21.58 20.69 -15.12
CA PHE A 714 20.15 20.44 -15.15
C PHE A 714 19.48 21.13 -16.34
N ALA A 715 18.87 20.34 -17.21
CA ALA A 715 18.02 20.81 -18.31
C ALA A 715 16.65 20.13 -18.24
N ILE A 716 15.61 20.82 -18.70
CA ILE A 716 14.23 20.32 -18.68
C ILE A 716 13.58 20.48 -20.05
N GLN A 717 12.90 19.42 -20.50
CA GLN A 717 12.17 19.40 -21.77
C GLN A 717 10.81 18.73 -21.57
N PHE A 718 9.76 19.27 -22.19
CA PHE A 718 8.43 18.67 -22.17
C PHE A 718 8.16 18.01 -23.52
N ASN A 719 7.49 16.86 -23.49
CA ASN A 719 6.92 16.27 -24.71
C ASN A 719 5.67 17.04 -25.17
N LYS A 720 5.28 16.79 -26.42
CA LYS A 720 4.00 17.28 -26.97
C LYS A 720 2.85 16.85 -26.06
N ASN A 721 1.91 17.75 -25.80
CA ASN A 721 0.82 17.54 -24.85
C ASN A 721 -0.46 18.26 -25.29
N SER A 722 -1.60 17.92 -24.67
CA SER A 722 -2.93 18.34 -25.14
C SER A 722 -3.18 19.84 -25.11
N PHE A 723 -2.39 20.59 -24.35
CA PHE A 723 -2.55 22.04 -24.14
C PHE A 723 -1.34 22.86 -24.64
N GLY A 724 -0.42 22.25 -25.38
CA GLY A 724 0.75 22.94 -25.94
C GLY A 724 1.70 23.54 -24.88
N VAL A 725 1.73 22.95 -23.68
CA VAL A 725 2.50 23.47 -22.54
C VAL A 725 3.99 23.34 -22.80
N ILE A 726 4.73 24.44 -22.70
CA ILE A 726 6.19 24.50 -22.81
C ILE A 726 6.79 25.45 -21.74
N PRO A 727 8.02 25.20 -21.27
CA PRO A 727 8.74 26.13 -20.41
C PRO A 727 9.16 27.38 -21.21
N THR A 728 9.05 28.55 -20.58
CA THR A 728 9.39 29.85 -21.19
C THR A 728 10.87 30.20 -21.02
N THR A 729 11.53 29.64 -20.00
CA THR A 729 12.94 29.82 -19.69
C THR A 729 13.61 28.46 -19.46
N PRO A 730 14.94 28.34 -19.64
CA PRO A 730 15.68 27.17 -19.14
C PRO A 730 15.57 27.05 -17.61
N LEU A 731 15.91 25.87 -17.07
CA LEU A 731 15.85 25.60 -15.63
C LEU A 731 16.94 26.42 -14.89
N PRO A 732 16.60 27.26 -13.89
CA PRO A 732 17.56 28.15 -13.25
C PRO A 732 18.38 27.48 -12.12
N VAL A 733 18.96 26.30 -12.39
CA VAL A 733 19.91 25.65 -11.46
C VAL A 733 21.32 26.16 -11.77
N HIS A 734 21.71 27.24 -11.11
CA HIS A 734 23.03 27.85 -11.29
C HIS A 734 24.12 27.31 -10.36
N THR A 735 23.77 26.44 -9.40
CA THR A 735 24.69 25.85 -8.41
C THR A 735 24.67 24.32 -8.47
N PRO A 736 25.82 23.64 -8.34
CA PRO A 736 25.85 22.18 -8.18
C PRO A 736 25.04 21.77 -6.95
N LEU A 737 24.15 20.79 -7.11
CA LEU A 737 23.33 20.26 -6.03
C LEU A 737 24.13 19.19 -5.27
N MET A 738 24.63 19.54 -4.09
CA MET A 738 25.48 18.66 -3.28
C MET A 738 24.68 17.48 -2.69
N PRO A 739 25.33 16.37 -2.29
CA PRO A 739 24.68 15.27 -1.57
C PRO A 739 23.85 15.76 -0.37
N SER A 740 22.64 15.20 -0.25
CA SER A 740 21.61 15.58 0.76
C SER A 740 21.09 17.02 0.69
N GLN A 741 21.38 17.78 -0.38
CA GLN A 741 20.88 19.14 -0.57
C GLN A 741 19.57 19.17 -1.39
N SER A 742 18.67 20.10 -1.04
CA SER A 742 17.46 20.43 -1.80
C SER A 742 17.53 21.85 -2.35
N ILE A 743 16.96 22.07 -3.55
CA ILE A 743 16.77 23.39 -4.17
C ILE A 743 15.33 23.57 -4.66
N ASP A 744 14.78 24.75 -4.38
CA ASP A 744 13.41 25.18 -4.71
C ASP A 744 13.42 26.07 -5.97
N ILE A 745 12.56 25.78 -6.94
CA ILE A 745 12.57 26.38 -8.29
C ILE A 745 11.14 26.64 -8.79
N SER A 746 10.86 27.84 -9.28
CA SER A 746 9.65 28.13 -10.08
C SER A 746 10.00 28.26 -11.56
N LEU A 747 9.39 27.43 -12.41
CA LEU A 747 9.60 27.46 -13.86
C LEU A 747 8.35 28.05 -14.57
N PRO A 748 8.46 29.21 -15.25
CA PRO A 748 7.33 29.82 -15.96
C PRO A 748 6.95 29.05 -17.24
N LEU A 749 5.66 28.83 -17.45
CA LEU A 749 5.11 28.05 -18.57
C LEU A 749 4.21 28.89 -19.50
N ASN A 750 4.14 28.52 -20.77
CA ASN A 750 3.14 29.01 -21.74
C ASN A 750 2.47 27.86 -22.51
N THR A 751 1.43 28.16 -23.29
CA THR A 751 0.62 27.18 -24.07
C THR A 751 0.72 27.38 -25.60
N ILE A 752 1.90 27.76 -26.10
CA ILE A 752 2.17 28.06 -27.52
C ILE A 752 2.94 26.89 -28.21
N GLY A 753 3.29 25.85 -27.45
CA GLY A 753 4.02 24.69 -27.94
C GLY A 753 3.21 23.70 -28.79
N PRO A 754 3.88 22.69 -29.37
CA PRO A 754 3.25 21.70 -30.23
C PRO A 754 2.23 20.84 -29.48
N VAL A 755 0.99 20.86 -29.97
CA VAL A 755 -0.13 20.12 -29.38
C VAL A 755 -0.15 18.67 -29.87
N MET A 756 -0.35 17.74 -28.94
CA MET A 756 -0.65 16.33 -29.22
C MET A 756 -1.65 15.85 -28.17
N LYS A 757 -2.78 15.28 -28.60
CA LYS A 757 -3.82 14.81 -27.67
C LYS A 757 -3.28 13.63 -26.86
N MET A 758 -3.23 13.79 -25.54
CA MET A 758 -2.85 12.76 -24.58
C MET A 758 -4.12 12.13 -23.96
N ASP A 759 -4.00 10.89 -23.49
CA ASP A 759 -4.98 10.27 -22.60
C ASP A 759 -4.25 9.84 -21.31
N PRO A 760 -4.60 10.39 -20.12
CA PRO A 760 -5.59 11.43 -19.88
C PRO A 760 -5.17 12.82 -20.42
N LEU A 761 -6.16 13.67 -20.73
CA LEU A 761 -5.95 14.96 -21.41
C LEU A 761 -4.99 15.91 -20.68
N ASN A 762 -4.95 15.86 -19.35
CA ASN A 762 -4.12 16.72 -18.51
C ASN A 762 -2.74 16.14 -18.18
N ASN A 763 -2.33 15.05 -18.84
CA ASN A 763 -1.02 14.44 -18.65
C ASN A 763 0.09 15.26 -19.32
N LEU A 764 1.18 15.48 -18.59
CA LEU A 764 2.42 16.11 -19.05
C LEU A 764 3.58 15.13 -18.81
N GLN A 765 4.23 14.72 -19.90
CA GLN A 765 5.50 13.99 -19.84
C GLN A 765 6.67 14.96 -19.86
N VAL A 766 7.59 14.78 -18.91
CA VAL A 766 8.71 15.68 -18.63
C VAL A 766 10.01 14.87 -18.61
N ALA A 767 11.00 15.35 -19.33
CA ALA A 767 12.38 14.87 -19.27
C ALA A 767 13.22 15.90 -18.51
N VAL A 768 13.95 15.44 -17.48
CA VAL A 768 14.98 16.21 -16.78
C VAL A 768 16.32 15.52 -17.00
N LYS A 769 17.23 16.22 -17.66
CA LYS A 769 18.64 15.82 -17.76
C LYS A 769 19.44 16.42 -16.61
N ASN A 770 20.43 15.70 -16.11
CA ASN A 770 21.56 16.24 -15.36
C ASN A 770 22.88 15.64 -15.87
N ASN A 771 23.97 15.82 -15.13
CA ASN A 771 25.28 15.23 -15.39
C ASN A 771 25.38 13.70 -15.22
N ILE A 772 24.35 13.04 -14.66
CA ILE A 772 24.31 11.59 -14.44
C ILE A 772 23.49 10.89 -15.53
N ASP A 773 22.29 11.39 -15.83
CA ASP A 773 21.38 10.75 -16.80
C ASP A 773 20.25 11.70 -17.28
N VAL A 774 19.39 11.19 -18.17
CA VAL A 774 18.09 11.79 -18.52
C VAL A 774 16.95 11.01 -17.86
N PHE A 775 16.26 11.63 -16.93
CA PHE A 775 15.13 11.04 -16.21
C PHE A 775 13.79 11.49 -16.79
N TYR A 776 12.91 10.54 -17.06
CA TYR A 776 11.57 10.79 -17.57
C TYR A 776 10.52 10.55 -16.48
N PHE A 777 9.58 11.47 -16.33
CA PHE A 777 8.41 11.31 -15.46
C PHE A 777 7.13 11.86 -16.11
N SER A 778 5.99 11.38 -15.64
CA SER A 778 4.67 11.85 -16.05
C SER A 778 3.99 12.53 -14.86
N THR A 779 3.40 13.70 -15.07
CA THR A 779 2.66 14.44 -14.05
C THR A 779 1.33 14.95 -14.60
N LEU A 780 0.32 15.09 -13.75
CA LEU A 780 -1.00 15.58 -14.14
C LEU A 780 -1.11 17.05 -13.78
N ILE A 781 -1.38 17.90 -14.77
CA ILE A 781 -1.61 19.33 -14.54
C ILE A 781 -3.04 19.51 -14.01
N PRO A 782 -3.25 20.18 -12.85
CA PRO A 782 -4.59 20.58 -12.41
C PRO A 782 -5.24 21.53 -13.42
N LEU A 783 -6.47 21.23 -13.85
CA LEU A 783 -7.08 21.95 -14.97
C LEU A 783 -7.36 23.44 -14.66
N ASN A 784 -7.50 23.80 -13.37
CA ASN A 784 -7.69 25.18 -12.94
C ASN A 784 -6.52 26.11 -13.31
N VAL A 785 -5.32 25.57 -13.51
CA VAL A 785 -4.13 26.33 -13.97
C VAL A 785 -4.32 26.87 -15.40
N PHE A 786 -5.21 26.27 -16.19
CA PHE A 786 -5.58 26.73 -17.55
C PHE A 786 -6.78 27.69 -17.58
N PHE A 787 -7.39 28.04 -16.45
CA PHE A 787 -8.56 28.93 -16.43
C PHE A 787 -8.12 30.40 -16.56
N VAL A 788 -8.65 31.08 -17.58
CA VAL A 788 -8.24 32.44 -17.98
C VAL A 788 -9.14 33.49 -17.33
N GLU A 789 -8.57 34.66 -17.01
CA GLU A 789 -9.29 35.79 -16.39
C GLU A 789 -10.39 36.35 -17.31
N ASP A 790 -10.20 36.29 -18.63
CA ASP A 790 -11.19 36.59 -19.69
C ASP A 790 -12.30 35.50 -19.82
N GLY A 791 -12.69 34.90 -18.70
CA GLY A 791 -13.68 33.82 -18.62
C GLY A 791 -15.11 34.29 -18.35
N LYS A 792 -15.35 35.60 -18.22
CA LYS A 792 -16.65 36.18 -17.83
C LYS A 792 -17.49 36.53 -19.06
N MET A 793 -18.55 35.75 -19.33
CA MET A 793 -19.48 36.03 -20.43
C MET A 793 -20.58 37.01 -20.03
N GLU A 794 -21.07 37.80 -20.98
CA GLU A 794 -22.32 38.55 -20.82
C GLU A 794 -23.54 37.63 -20.82
N ARG A 795 -24.58 38.01 -20.06
CA ARG A 795 -25.79 37.18 -19.88
C ARG A 795 -26.55 36.89 -21.18
N GLN A 796 -26.54 37.81 -22.15
CA GLN A 796 -27.18 37.59 -23.46
C GLN A 796 -26.40 36.55 -24.28
N VAL A 797 -25.07 36.68 -24.32
CA VAL A 797 -24.17 35.76 -25.02
C VAL A 797 -24.24 34.36 -24.40
N PHE A 798 -24.21 34.25 -23.06
CA PHE A 798 -24.37 32.97 -22.35
C PHE A 798 -25.66 32.24 -22.75
N LEU A 799 -26.80 32.94 -22.80
CA LEU A 799 -28.08 32.34 -23.19
C LEU A 799 -28.14 31.92 -24.67
N ALA A 800 -27.40 32.60 -25.55
CA ALA A 800 -27.25 32.19 -26.94
C ALA A 800 -26.37 30.94 -27.04
N THR A 801 -25.18 30.94 -26.44
CA THR A 801 -24.24 29.80 -26.46
C THR A 801 -24.80 28.56 -25.75
N TRP A 802 -25.58 28.71 -24.68
CA TRP A 802 -26.23 27.59 -23.98
C TRP A 802 -27.30 26.87 -24.83
N LYS A 803 -27.94 27.60 -25.76
CA LYS A 803 -28.91 27.06 -26.72
C LYS A 803 -28.25 26.50 -27.98
N ASP A 804 -27.09 27.04 -28.35
CA ASP A 804 -26.28 26.61 -29.50
C ASP A 804 -25.59 25.25 -29.25
N ILE A 805 -25.18 24.96 -28.01
CA ILE A 805 -24.58 23.67 -27.65
C ILE A 805 -25.68 22.59 -27.51
N PRO A 806 -25.61 21.48 -28.30
CA PRO A 806 -26.58 20.38 -28.23
C PRO A 806 -26.70 19.79 -26.82
N ASN A 807 -27.91 19.35 -26.45
CA ASN A 807 -28.17 18.74 -25.14
C ASN A 807 -27.45 17.39 -24.95
N GLU A 808 -27.03 16.73 -26.03
CA GLU A 808 -26.21 15.51 -25.99
C GLU A 808 -24.82 15.76 -25.36
N ASN A 809 -24.33 17.01 -25.42
CA ASN A 809 -23.07 17.43 -24.79
C ASN A 809 -23.26 18.01 -23.38
N GLU A 810 -24.44 17.84 -22.76
CA GLU A 810 -24.67 18.16 -21.35
C GLU A 810 -24.37 16.94 -20.47
N LEU A 811 -23.37 17.08 -19.60
CA LEU A 811 -23.00 16.05 -18.64
C LEU A 811 -23.34 16.52 -17.22
N GLN A 812 -24.17 15.75 -16.52
CA GLN A 812 -24.62 16.06 -15.17
C GLN A 812 -23.85 15.23 -14.14
N TYR A 813 -23.24 15.91 -13.17
CA TYR A 813 -22.46 15.31 -12.11
C TYR A 813 -23.03 15.69 -10.73
N GLN A 814 -22.77 14.84 -9.73
CA GLN A 814 -23.13 15.12 -8.34
C GLN A 814 -21.86 15.37 -7.52
N ILE A 815 -21.77 16.56 -6.94
CA ILE A 815 -20.73 16.94 -5.97
C ILE A 815 -21.33 16.67 -4.58
N LYS A 816 -20.70 15.80 -3.80
CA LYS A 816 -21.20 15.38 -2.47
C LYS A 816 -20.39 16.07 -1.37
N GLU A 817 -21.00 16.18 -0.18
CA GLU A 817 -20.36 16.66 1.06
C GLU A 817 -19.89 18.14 1.02
N CYS A 818 -20.64 19.01 0.34
CA CYS A 818 -20.37 20.46 0.30
C CYS A 818 -21.14 21.22 1.40
N HIS A 819 -20.40 21.98 2.23
CA HIS A 819 -20.93 22.69 3.41
C HIS A 819 -20.73 24.23 3.38
N LEU A 820 -20.41 24.81 2.22
CA LEU A 820 -19.97 26.21 2.13
C LEU A 820 -21.11 27.21 1.86
N ASN A 821 -21.23 28.22 2.71
CA ASN A 821 -22.13 29.36 2.51
C ASN A 821 -21.66 30.37 1.44
N ALA A 822 -20.39 30.30 1.00
CA ALA A 822 -19.73 31.29 0.14
C ALA A 822 -19.24 30.73 -1.22
N VAL A 823 -19.96 29.77 -1.80
CA VAL A 823 -19.62 29.05 -3.05
C VAL A 823 -19.15 29.97 -4.18
N SER A 824 -19.85 31.09 -4.44
CA SER A 824 -19.50 31.99 -5.55
C SER A 824 -18.14 32.70 -5.37
N GLY A 825 -17.72 32.98 -4.14
CA GLY A 825 -16.43 33.65 -3.89
C GLY A 825 -15.24 32.73 -4.14
N LYS A 826 -15.28 31.50 -3.60
CA LYS A 826 -14.22 30.49 -3.84
C LYS A 826 -14.07 30.10 -5.31
N LEU A 827 -15.19 29.99 -6.04
CA LEU A 827 -15.17 29.73 -7.48
C LEU A 827 -14.61 30.93 -8.27
N GLN A 828 -15.01 32.17 -7.93
CA GLN A 828 -14.48 33.37 -8.58
C GLN A 828 -12.97 33.55 -8.36
N ASN A 829 -12.45 33.24 -7.17
CA ASN A 829 -11.01 33.23 -6.89
C ASN A 829 -10.23 32.20 -7.73
N ASN A 830 -10.93 31.21 -8.31
CA ASN A 830 -10.36 30.21 -9.23
C ASN A 830 -10.76 30.47 -10.70
N ASN A 831 -11.03 31.72 -11.09
CA ASN A 831 -11.41 32.12 -12.46
C ASN A 831 -12.71 31.47 -13.01
N ILE A 832 -13.62 31.04 -12.13
CA ILE A 832 -14.96 30.55 -12.48
C ILE A 832 -15.98 31.64 -12.17
N TYR A 833 -16.61 32.21 -13.20
CA TYR A 833 -17.42 33.42 -13.05
C TYR A 833 -18.92 33.13 -12.99
N THR A 834 -19.58 33.48 -11.88
CA THR A 834 -21.05 33.45 -11.78
C THR A 834 -21.67 34.62 -12.57
N ILE A 835 -22.52 34.29 -13.56
CA ILE A 835 -23.22 35.25 -14.44
C ILE A 835 -24.60 35.60 -13.89
N ALA A 836 -25.32 34.61 -13.36
CA ALA A 836 -26.66 34.80 -12.83
C ALA A 836 -26.95 33.81 -11.70
N LYS A 837 -27.61 34.29 -10.65
CA LYS A 837 -28.26 33.46 -9.63
C LYS A 837 -29.78 33.54 -9.81
N ARG A 838 -30.47 32.41 -9.70
CA ARG A 838 -31.93 32.33 -9.70
C ARG A 838 -32.38 31.35 -8.63
N ASN A 839 -33.31 31.75 -7.76
CA ASN A 839 -33.99 30.80 -6.89
C ASN A 839 -35.23 30.26 -7.60
N VAL A 840 -35.41 28.94 -7.64
CA VAL A 840 -36.55 28.24 -8.25
C VAL A 840 -36.96 27.10 -7.32
N GLU A 841 -38.22 27.07 -6.88
CA GLU A 841 -38.76 26.00 -6.00
C GLU A 841 -37.93 25.76 -4.71
N GLY A 842 -37.28 26.82 -4.20
CA GLY A 842 -36.42 26.74 -3.02
C GLY A 842 -34.99 26.25 -3.30
N GLN A 843 -34.63 25.93 -4.55
CA GLN A 843 -33.27 25.61 -4.97
C GLN A 843 -32.58 26.88 -5.53
N ASP A 844 -31.32 27.08 -5.15
CA ASP A 844 -30.46 28.13 -5.69
C ASP A 844 -29.71 27.62 -6.93
N MET A 845 -30.08 28.15 -8.09
CA MET A 845 -29.46 27.88 -9.38
C MET A 845 -28.38 28.93 -9.68
N LEU A 846 -27.13 28.50 -9.86
CA LEU A 846 -26.00 29.35 -10.24
C LEU A 846 -25.56 29.03 -11.68
N TYR A 847 -25.68 30.01 -12.57
CA TYR A 847 -25.17 29.95 -13.94
C TYR A 847 -23.78 30.55 -14.01
N GLN A 848 -22.81 29.80 -14.53
CA GLN A 848 -21.40 30.18 -14.52
C GLN A 848 -20.73 29.94 -15.87
N SER A 849 -19.71 30.73 -16.19
CA SER A 849 -18.81 30.52 -17.33
C SER A 849 -17.36 30.42 -16.88
N LEU A 850 -16.59 29.61 -17.60
CA LEU A 850 -15.14 29.60 -17.56
C LEU A 850 -14.58 29.41 -18.98
N LYS A 851 -13.33 29.83 -19.18
CA LYS A 851 -12.64 29.80 -20.46
C LYS A 851 -11.23 29.24 -20.27
N LEU A 852 -10.84 28.33 -21.17
CA LEU A 852 -9.51 27.72 -21.18
C LEU A 852 -8.52 28.53 -22.03
N THR A 853 -7.22 28.32 -21.80
CA THR A 853 -6.13 28.94 -22.58
C THR A 853 -6.21 28.68 -24.09
N ASN A 854 -6.81 27.57 -24.51
CA ASN A 854 -7.04 27.23 -25.92
C ASN A 854 -8.32 27.87 -26.52
N GLY A 855 -8.99 28.76 -25.78
CA GLY A 855 -10.18 29.48 -26.24
C GLY A 855 -11.50 28.71 -26.13
N ILE A 856 -11.49 27.48 -25.60
CA ILE A 856 -12.72 26.71 -25.37
C ILE A 856 -13.51 27.33 -24.21
N TRP A 857 -14.80 27.60 -24.46
CA TRP A 857 -15.78 28.02 -23.47
C TRP A 857 -16.48 26.83 -22.84
N ILE A 858 -16.63 26.87 -21.52
CA ILE A 858 -17.31 25.85 -20.72
C ILE A 858 -18.37 26.57 -19.89
N LEU A 859 -19.61 26.09 -20.02
CA LEU A 859 -20.78 26.65 -19.34
C LEU A 859 -21.22 25.67 -18.25
N ALA A 860 -21.53 26.20 -17.07
CA ALA A 860 -21.94 25.40 -15.93
C ALA A 860 -23.26 25.91 -15.33
N GLU A 861 -24.12 24.97 -14.95
CA GLU A 861 -25.27 25.21 -14.08
C GLU A 861 -25.06 24.39 -12.80
N LEU A 862 -24.86 25.08 -11.67
CA LEU A 862 -24.73 24.48 -10.35
C LEU A 862 -26.04 24.68 -9.58
N ARG A 863 -26.75 23.58 -9.30
CA ARG A 863 -27.99 23.56 -8.53
C ARG A 863 -27.68 23.22 -7.08
N ILE A 864 -27.99 24.15 -6.18
CA ILE A 864 -27.79 24.03 -4.73
C ILE A 864 -29.16 23.92 -4.08
N GLN A 865 -29.41 22.80 -3.38
CA GLN A 865 -30.61 22.64 -2.56
C GLN A 865 -30.28 22.97 -1.10
N PRO A 866 -30.87 24.02 -0.49
CA PRO A 866 -30.60 24.38 0.90
C PRO A 866 -30.85 23.21 1.85
N GLY A 867 -29.86 22.89 2.69
CA GLY A 867 -29.92 21.76 3.63
C GLY A 867 -29.50 20.40 3.06
N ASN A 868 -29.22 20.29 1.75
CA ASN A 868 -28.66 19.09 1.13
C ASN A 868 -27.18 19.34 0.77
N PRO A 869 -26.21 18.56 1.28
CA PRO A 869 -24.79 18.73 0.96
C PRO A 869 -24.42 18.21 -0.43
N ASN A 870 -25.38 17.70 -1.20
CA ASN A 870 -25.18 17.25 -2.58
C ASN A 870 -25.62 18.35 -3.56
N TYR A 871 -24.68 18.88 -4.32
CA TYR A 871 -24.96 19.85 -5.39
C TYR A 871 -24.94 19.15 -6.76
N THR A 872 -25.84 19.52 -7.64
CA THR A 872 -25.89 19.00 -9.01
C THR A 872 -25.19 19.98 -9.94
N LEU A 873 -24.13 19.55 -10.61
CA LEU A 873 -23.39 20.34 -11.60
C LEU A 873 -23.69 19.81 -13.01
N SER A 874 -24.47 20.54 -13.80
CA SER A 874 -24.59 20.34 -15.26
C SER A 874 -23.48 21.11 -15.96
N LEU A 875 -22.64 20.44 -16.75
CA LEU A 875 -21.61 21.04 -17.60
C LEU A 875 -21.99 20.91 -19.08
N LYS A 876 -21.95 22.03 -19.81
CA LYS A 876 -22.05 22.08 -21.28
C LYS A 876 -20.76 22.60 -21.89
N CYS A 877 -20.19 21.83 -22.82
CA CYS A 877 -18.97 22.17 -23.56
C CYS A 877 -19.10 21.71 -25.01
N ARG A 878 -18.42 22.37 -25.96
CA ARG A 878 -18.29 21.86 -27.33
C ARG A 878 -17.33 20.66 -27.45
N ALA A 879 -16.49 20.45 -26.43
CA ALA A 879 -15.60 19.30 -26.27
C ALA A 879 -15.95 18.55 -24.97
N PRO A 880 -16.83 17.54 -25.00
CA PRO A 880 -17.36 16.88 -23.80
C PRO A 880 -16.29 16.13 -23.00
N GLU A 881 -15.19 15.71 -23.64
CA GLU A 881 -14.03 15.06 -23.02
C GLU A 881 -13.42 15.88 -21.87
N VAL A 882 -13.54 17.21 -21.92
CA VAL A 882 -12.98 18.13 -20.92
C VAL A 882 -13.87 18.22 -19.67
N SER A 883 -15.17 17.91 -19.78
CA SER A 883 -16.16 18.09 -18.71
C SER A 883 -15.85 17.25 -17.46
N GLN A 884 -15.30 16.04 -17.62
CA GLN A 884 -14.92 15.17 -16.49
C GLN A 884 -13.80 15.80 -15.65
N TYR A 885 -12.80 16.39 -16.29
CA TYR A 885 -11.68 17.06 -15.62
C TYR A 885 -12.13 18.39 -14.97
N VAL A 886 -13.06 19.12 -15.60
CA VAL A 886 -13.69 20.31 -14.98
C VAL A 886 -14.48 19.92 -13.74
N TYR A 887 -15.28 18.84 -13.79
CA TYR A 887 -16.00 18.32 -12.64
C TYR A 887 -15.04 17.99 -11.48
N GLN A 888 -13.90 17.33 -11.74
CA GLN A 888 -12.89 17.06 -10.71
C GLN A 888 -12.35 18.35 -10.06
N MET A 889 -12.17 19.43 -10.82
CA MET A 889 -11.75 20.72 -10.25
C MET A 889 -12.88 21.36 -9.41
N TYR A 890 -14.13 21.29 -9.87
CA TYR A 890 -15.28 21.75 -9.09
C TYR A 890 -15.43 21.00 -7.77
N ASP A 891 -15.28 19.67 -7.78
CA ASP A 891 -15.32 18.84 -6.56
C ASP A 891 -14.17 19.19 -5.61
N ALA A 892 -12.94 19.37 -6.12
CA ALA A 892 -11.79 19.77 -5.32
C ALA A 892 -11.93 21.19 -4.70
N ILE A 893 -12.32 22.19 -5.50
CA ILE A 893 -12.46 23.60 -5.06
C ILE A 893 -13.60 23.79 -4.07
N LEU A 894 -14.65 22.95 -4.12
CA LEU A 894 -15.79 23.03 -3.20
C LEU A 894 -15.61 22.17 -1.93
N LYS A 895 -14.63 21.27 -1.90
CA LYS A 895 -14.24 20.51 -0.70
C LYS A 895 -13.07 21.14 0.07
N SER A 896 -12.28 21.99 -0.59
CA SER A 896 -11.38 22.97 0.07
C SER A 896 -12.15 24.15 0.62
#